data_AF-A0A959Y9W6-F1
#
_entry.id   AF-A0A959Y9W6-F1
#
_cell.length_a   1.000
_cell.length_b   1.000
_cell.length_c   1.000
_cell.angle_alpha   90.00
_cell.angle_beta   90.00
_cell.angle_gamma   90.00
#
_symmetry.space_group_name_H-M   'P 1'
#
loop_
_entity.id
_entity.type
_entity.pdbx_description
1 polymer ?
#
loop_
_entity_poly.entity_id
_entity_poly.type
_entity_poly.pdbx_seq_one_letter_code
_entity_poly.pdbx_strand_id
1 'polypeptide(L)'
;TTDATLNQSSGFWNGATLVIRTTNWSYDTARVTGFNGGVLTHTSTGNSMGNEEWGYFLRNKLALLDAPGEWYYDAGSGQLYVWCPGNANPNGQTIEAAVRDNGLYVAWQRHDLNVSYLSFRHTTDAALRLSGSYNTDFSHCTFTECQQAIRSTGNDQAFSYLDISGTYGTAVHLLDNNSTLTHSTFTDIALVPGLGESNWGYFGLRISGFGCEAADNFFDHIGYIGIVTEGDCAVRRNTLHDCLSILNDGGAIAFDNADGLVVEDNIVDDLICDLSSVAPTHTSFFRMGHGIYFGNTTIRNTIVRRNTVKNCVSSGIHVDHTMVASGNQVKDNVLFNNGVQLSISDFSNYNGPGAAPPYYVPSFNTVYSGNVFYCLTKEQLCMRQLHVNSPNWVDYGTFSNNRYFNPYNEVSIEQFNTDAGIRRYYTLEKWQDEMGQDAGSTRFPERRNAHATLSELTGNLVVNGTFDTNVDGWGGWPTNATATHNTNYLDNGCLRANLPNNSVYDTYSLRSPDDFPIQNGSWYRMRFSLHSNDHGFVLAGLKGLSQFMGPEEVYERMIPFSDERREIEFYFQSGLSDQAVVQFVNNWTEPLYYLDNVEVHRVTVEDLDPNEDHVLLYNEAETSQSFPVVGSWEDVNGNPVNGSVTLAPHASACIYRVASTGNPGGGGGVVGTASARVFLGGPMNWG
;
A
#
# COMPACT_ATOMS: atom_id res chain seq x y z
N THR A 1 -29.69 15.83 3.26
CA THR A 1 -29.67 14.59 2.46
C THR A 1 -31.02 14.35 1.81
N THR A 2 -31.07 13.93 0.54
CA THR A 2 -32.30 13.60 -0.19
C THR A 2 -32.26 12.13 -0.60
N ASP A 3 -33.31 11.38 -0.26
CA ASP A 3 -33.44 9.96 -0.55
C ASP A 3 -34.92 9.61 -0.78
N ALA A 4 -35.27 9.31 -2.03
CA ALA A 4 -36.64 9.00 -2.41
C ALA A 4 -37.14 7.65 -1.88
N THR A 5 -36.24 6.79 -1.38
CA THR A 5 -36.61 5.49 -0.79
C THR A 5 -37.18 5.63 0.63
N LEU A 6 -36.92 6.76 1.30
CA LEU A 6 -37.52 7.09 2.59
C LEU A 6 -39.00 7.47 2.41
N ASN A 7 -39.88 6.49 2.66
CA ASN A 7 -41.32 6.59 2.42
C ASN A 7 -42.17 6.80 3.68
N GLN A 8 -41.53 7.04 4.83
CA GLN A 8 -42.22 7.27 6.10
C GLN A 8 -42.94 8.63 6.10
N SER A 9 -43.85 8.84 7.05
CA SER A 9 -44.57 10.12 7.18
C SER A 9 -43.63 11.27 7.56
N SER A 10 -44.00 12.49 7.18
CA SER A 10 -43.25 13.70 7.56
C SER A 10 -43.04 13.76 9.09
N GLY A 11 -41.83 14.12 9.50
CA GLY A 11 -41.42 14.16 10.90
C GLY A 11 -41.01 12.82 11.52
N PHE A 12 -41.20 11.68 10.85
CA PHE A 12 -40.87 10.36 11.39
C PHE A 12 -39.40 10.26 11.86
N TRP A 13 -38.46 10.75 11.05
CA TRP A 13 -37.03 10.73 11.34
C TRP A 13 -36.53 11.84 12.27
N ASN A 14 -37.38 12.78 12.72
CA ASN A 14 -36.95 13.89 13.58
C ASN A 14 -36.34 13.36 14.89
N GLY A 15 -35.12 13.79 15.20
CA GLY A 15 -34.38 13.35 16.39
C GLY A 15 -33.58 12.06 16.21
N ALA A 16 -33.67 11.38 15.07
CA ALA A 16 -32.74 10.30 14.73
C ALA A 16 -31.32 10.83 14.58
N THR A 17 -30.34 9.94 14.75
CA THR A 17 -28.94 10.22 14.42
C THR A 17 -28.66 9.67 13.03
N LEU A 18 -28.27 10.56 12.13
CA LEU A 18 -27.71 10.23 10.82
C LEU A 18 -26.22 9.93 11.02
N VAL A 19 -25.79 8.72 10.68
CA VAL A 19 -24.37 8.37 10.53
C VAL A 19 -24.07 8.34 9.04
N ILE A 20 -23.14 9.16 8.59
CA ILE A 20 -22.89 9.43 7.18
C ILE A 20 -21.40 9.55 6.93
N ARG A 21 -20.93 8.99 5.82
CA ARG A 21 -19.55 9.21 5.37
C ARG A 21 -19.50 10.56 4.68
N THR A 22 -18.39 11.28 4.82
CA THR A 22 -18.26 12.60 4.19
C THR A 22 -16.88 12.82 3.57
N THR A 23 -15.92 11.98 3.95
CA THR A 23 -14.57 11.84 3.41
C THR A 23 -14.19 10.36 3.43
N ASN A 24 -13.09 10.00 2.77
CA ASN A 24 -12.54 8.63 2.81
C ASN A 24 -12.13 8.18 4.22
N TRP A 25 -11.86 9.14 5.10
CA TRP A 25 -11.27 8.93 6.43
C TRP A 25 -12.23 9.27 7.59
N SER A 26 -13.54 9.39 7.35
CA SER A 26 -14.48 9.72 8.43
C SER A 26 -15.88 9.11 8.30
N TYR A 27 -16.40 8.70 9.46
CA TYR A 27 -17.83 8.55 9.71
C TYR A 27 -18.29 9.70 10.60
N ASP A 28 -19.12 10.57 10.06
CA ASP A 28 -19.68 11.71 10.76
C ASP A 28 -21.09 11.44 11.25
N THR A 29 -21.48 12.18 12.28
CA THR A 29 -22.83 12.11 12.81
C THR A 29 -23.53 13.46 12.74
N ALA A 30 -24.81 13.43 12.39
CA ALA A 30 -25.67 14.61 12.39
C ALA A 30 -27.03 14.27 13.00
N ARG A 31 -27.64 15.23 13.69
CA ARG A 31 -28.98 15.07 14.23
C ARG A 31 -30.02 15.48 13.19
N VAL A 32 -30.97 14.61 12.90
CA VAL A 32 -32.09 14.94 12.01
C VAL A 32 -33.03 15.93 12.71
N THR A 33 -33.22 17.11 12.12
CA THR A 33 -34.08 18.19 12.62
C THR A 33 -35.41 18.28 11.88
N GLY A 34 -35.50 17.71 10.68
CA GLY A 34 -36.71 17.69 9.87
C GLY A 34 -36.69 16.53 8.87
N PHE A 35 -37.86 15.98 8.59
CA PHE A 35 -38.06 15.03 7.48
C PHE A 35 -39.36 15.31 6.75
N ASN A 36 -39.28 15.47 5.42
CA ASN A 36 -40.45 15.67 4.58
C ASN A 36 -40.19 15.15 3.16
N GLY A 37 -41.04 14.24 2.68
CA GLY A 37 -41.03 13.77 1.29
C GLY A 37 -39.66 13.27 0.80
N GLY A 38 -39.00 12.39 1.55
CA GLY A 38 -37.68 11.85 1.21
C GLY A 38 -36.50 12.78 1.55
N VAL A 39 -36.73 13.98 2.08
CA VAL A 39 -35.66 14.92 2.43
C VAL A 39 -35.40 14.92 3.92
N LEU A 40 -34.18 14.56 4.33
CA LEU A 40 -33.65 14.72 5.68
C LEU A 40 -32.96 16.08 5.81
N THR A 41 -33.51 16.93 6.68
CA THR A 41 -32.84 18.12 7.22
C THR A 41 -32.13 17.73 8.51
N HIS A 42 -30.85 18.05 8.63
CA HIS A 42 -30.03 17.68 9.78
C HIS A 42 -29.02 18.78 10.12
N THR A 43 -28.36 18.65 11.28
CA THR A 43 -27.23 19.50 11.65
C THR A 43 -26.05 19.32 10.69
N SER A 44 -25.10 20.26 10.69
CA SER A 44 -23.87 20.12 9.92
C SER A 44 -23.12 18.84 10.30
N THR A 45 -22.55 18.17 9.31
CA THR A 45 -21.61 17.04 9.47
C THR A 45 -20.15 17.52 9.60
N GLY A 46 -19.87 18.79 9.31
CA GLY A 46 -18.51 19.37 9.34
C GLY A 46 -17.83 19.40 7.98
N ASN A 47 -18.05 18.39 7.14
CA ASN A 47 -17.45 18.26 5.81
C ASN A 47 -18.44 18.52 4.67
N SER A 48 -17.91 18.98 3.52
CA SER A 48 -18.66 19.11 2.28
C SER A 48 -18.66 17.78 1.53
N MET A 49 -19.85 17.20 1.35
CA MET A 49 -20.02 15.91 0.66
C MET A 49 -20.02 16.03 -0.87
N GLY A 50 -20.05 17.24 -1.43
CA GLY A 50 -20.20 17.45 -2.88
C GLY A 50 -21.49 16.82 -3.41
N ASN A 51 -21.44 16.32 -4.66
CA ASN A 51 -22.54 15.57 -5.30
C ASN A 51 -22.27 14.06 -5.30
N GLU A 52 -21.51 13.57 -4.31
CA GLU A 52 -21.03 12.19 -4.26
C GLU A 52 -21.94 11.28 -3.44
N GLU A 53 -21.94 9.99 -3.77
CA GLU A 53 -22.77 8.95 -3.15
C GLU A 53 -22.10 8.33 -1.92
N TRP A 54 -21.85 9.13 -0.87
CA TRP A 54 -21.15 8.66 0.34
C TRP A 54 -21.89 7.57 1.13
N GLY A 55 -23.21 7.48 1.01
CA GLY A 55 -24.02 6.54 1.78
C GLY A 55 -24.16 6.92 3.25
N TYR A 56 -25.20 6.41 3.90
CA TYR A 56 -25.52 6.70 5.30
C TYR A 56 -26.41 5.61 5.90
N PHE A 57 -26.53 5.62 7.23
CA PHE A 57 -27.59 4.91 7.95
C PHE A 57 -28.17 5.78 9.07
N LEU A 58 -29.36 5.42 9.53
CA LEU A 58 -30.06 6.11 10.61
C LEU A 58 -30.09 5.21 11.84
N ARG A 59 -29.91 5.81 13.01
CA ARG A 59 -30.06 5.13 14.31
C ARG A 59 -30.84 6.00 15.29
N ASN A 60 -31.02 5.49 16.51
CA ASN A 60 -31.65 6.20 17.63
C ASN A 60 -33.16 6.46 17.42
N LYS A 61 -33.89 5.40 17.05
CA LYS A 61 -35.36 5.37 16.95
C LYS A 61 -35.88 4.02 17.41
N LEU A 62 -36.89 3.99 18.28
CA LEU A 62 -37.53 2.75 18.72
C LEU A 62 -38.07 1.91 17.55
N ALA A 63 -38.56 2.58 16.50
CA ALA A 63 -39.09 1.91 15.31
C ALA A 63 -38.02 1.17 14.47
N LEU A 64 -36.73 1.34 14.78
CA LEU A 64 -35.62 0.61 14.17
C LEU A 64 -35.13 -0.57 15.00
N LEU A 65 -35.70 -0.79 16.20
CA LEU A 65 -35.41 -1.98 17.00
C LEU A 65 -36.14 -3.17 16.37
N ASP A 66 -35.50 -3.84 15.41
CA ASP A 66 -36.10 -4.90 14.59
C ASP A 66 -35.28 -6.21 14.53
N ALA A 67 -34.10 -6.25 15.14
CA ALA A 67 -33.26 -7.44 15.22
C ALA A 67 -32.71 -7.73 16.63
N PRO A 68 -32.41 -9.01 16.97
CA PRO A 68 -31.62 -9.35 18.15
C PRO A 68 -30.26 -8.65 18.17
N GLY A 69 -29.86 -8.11 19.32
CA GLY A 69 -28.64 -7.33 19.54
C GLY A 69 -28.90 -5.82 19.61
N GLU A 70 -30.03 -5.35 19.10
CA GLU A 70 -30.34 -3.92 19.08
C GLU A 70 -30.94 -3.42 20.40
N TRP A 71 -30.82 -2.11 20.61
CA TRP A 71 -31.40 -1.42 21.76
C TRP A 71 -31.80 0.02 21.42
N TYR A 72 -32.69 0.58 22.24
CA TYR A 72 -33.10 1.98 22.15
C TYR A 72 -33.37 2.55 23.54
N TYR A 73 -32.81 3.72 23.84
CA TYR A 73 -33.10 4.44 25.07
C TYR A 73 -34.03 5.64 24.78
N ASP A 74 -35.25 5.56 25.30
CA ASP A 74 -36.19 6.69 25.30
C ASP A 74 -35.92 7.58 26.52
N ALA A 75 -35.11 8.62 26.32
CA ALA A 75 -34.82 9.60 27.36
C ALA A 75 -36.06 10.36 27.87
N GLY A 76 -37.14 10.45 27.07
CA GLY A 76 -38.37 11.14 27.46
C GLY A 76 -39.18 10.36 28.50
N SER A 77 -39.19 9.04 28.39
CA SER A 77 -39.86 8.14 29.35
C SER A 77 -38.91 7.48 30.35
N GLY A 78 -37.60 7.58 30.14
CA GLY A 78 -36.57 6.89 30.94
C GLY A 78 -36.55 5.39 30.73
N GLN A 79 -37.02 4.89 29.57
CA GLN A 79 -37.13 3.46 29.29
C GLN A 79 -36.03 2.99 28.33
N LEU A 80 -35.37 1.90 28.69
CA LEU A 80 -34.45 1.17 27.83
C LEU A 80 -35.17 -0.05 27.23
N TYR A 81 -35.22 -0.10 25.90
CA TYR A 81 -35.73 -1.22 25.13
C TYR A 81 -34.54 -2.01 24.61
N VAL A 82 -34.49 -3.32 24.88
CA VAL A 82 -33.39 -4.21 24.45
C VAL A 82 -33.96 -5.46 23.84
N TRP A 83 -33.44 -5.86 22.68
CA TRP A 83 -33.64 -7.18 22.13
C TRP A 83 -32.36 -7.99 22.33
N CYS A 84 -32.34 -8.89 23.31
CA CYS A 84 -31.11 -9.64 23.60
C CYS A 84 -30.69 -10.55 22.43
N PRO A 85 -29.37 -10.71 22.18
CA PRO A 85 -28.84 -11.65 21.19
C PRO A 85 -29.43 -13.06 21.34
N GLY A 86 -29.63 -13.74 20.20
CA GLY A 86 -30.20 -15.09 20.18
C GLY A 86 -31.63 -15.21 20.73
N ASN A 87 -32.36 -14.09 20.86
CA ASN A 87 -33.66 -14.02 21.53
C ASN A 87 -33.62 -14.49 23.00
N ALA A 88 -32.50 -14.27 23.69
CA ALA A 88 -32.37 -14.63 25.09
C ALA A 88 -33.40 -13.85 25.96
N ASN A 89 -33.87 -14.46 27.04
CA ASN A 89 -34.75 -13.78 27.98
C ASN A 89 -33.97 -12.68 28.72
N PRO A 90 -34.37 -11.39 28.60
CA PRO A 90 -33.64 -10.28 29.24
C PRO A 90 -33.53 -10.40 30.76
N ASN A 91 -34.50 -11.06 31.42
CA ASN A 91 -34.47 -11.28 32.87
C ASN A 91 -33.34 -12.23 33.33
N GLY A 92 -32.72 -12.96 32.40
CA GLY A 92 -31.58 -13.83 32.66
C GLY A 92 -30.23 -13.22 32.27
N GLN A 93 -30.22 -11.97 31.78
CA GLN A 93 -29.01 -11.28 31.31
C GLN A 93 -28.61 -10.17 32.28
N THR A 94 -27.30 -9.89 32.34
CA THR A 94 -26.78 -8.66 32.92
C THR A 94 -26.80 -7.59 31.82
N ILE A 95 -27.45 -6.46 32.08
CA ILE A 95 -27.52 -5.32 31.16
C ILE A 95 -26.82 -4.15 31.84
N GLU A 96 -25.73 -3.67 31.25
CA GLU A 96 -24.93 -2.57 31.76
C GLU A 96 -25.02 -1.36 30.81
N ALA A 97 -24.96 -0.16 31.38
CA ALA A 97 -24.96 1.09 30.62
C ALA A 97 -23.96 2.07 31.25
N ALA A 98 -23.16 2.72 30.41
CA ALA A 98 -22.20 3.71 30.84
C ALA A 98 -22.90 5.01 31.29
N VAL A 99 -22.61 5.45 32.52
CA VAL A 99 -23.17 6.68 33.11
C VAL A 99 -22.12 7.60 33.73
N ARG A 100 -20.85 7.22 33.65
CA ARG A 100 -19.72 8.01 34.14
C ARG A 100 -18.84 8.43 32.96
N ASP A 101 -18.35 9.65 33.04
CA ASP A 101 -17.45 10.19 32.03
C ASP A 101 -16.08 9.51 32.11
N ASN A 102 -15.52 9.38 33.32
CA ASN A 102 -14.19 8.83 33.55
C ASN A 102 -14.21 7.80 34.68
N GLY A 103 -13.30 6.84 34.64
CA GLY A 103 -13.01 5.96 35.78
C GLY A 103 -12.00 6.58 36.75
N LEU A 104 -10.99 7.30 36.23
CA LEU A 104 -10.09 8.13 37.02
C LEU A 104 -9.86 9.48 36.34
N TYR A 105 -10.10 10.55 37.08
CA TYR A 105 -9.79 11.92 36.67
C TYR A 105 -8.66 12.49 37.53
N VAL A 106 -7.52 12.76 36.90
CA VAL A 106 -6.36 13.43 37.51
C VAL A 106 -6.42 14.92 37.16
N ALA A 107 -6.77 15.72 38.15
CA ALA A 107 -6.94 17.17 38.00
C ALA A 107 -5.63 17.92 37.77
N TRP A 108 -5.75 19.21 37.44
CA TRP A 108 -4.66 20.15 37.22
C TRP A 108 -3.59 20.15 38.30
N GLN A 109 -2.32 20.13 37.87
CA GLN A 109 -1.13 20.20 38.72
C GLN A 109 -1.03 19.08 39.77
N ARG A 110 -1.67 17.93 39.53
CA ARG A 110 -1.38 16.72 40.30
C ARG A 110 -0.16 16.02 39.73
N HIS A 111 0.65 15.47 40.61
CA HIS A 111 1.92 14.86 40.26
C HIS A 111 2.31 13.79 41.28
N ASP A 112 3.36 13.02 40.99
CA ASP A 112 3.86 11.92 41.82
C ASP A 112 2.77 10.86 42.10
N LEU A 113 2.02 10.51 41.05
CA LEU A 113 0.97 9.48 41.11
C LEU A 113 1.48 8.20 40.45
N ASN A 114 1.27 7.07 41.13
CA ASN A 114 1.41 5.76 40.55
C ASN A 114 0.05 5.06 40.59
N VAL A 115 -0.39 4.54 39.45
CA VAL A 115 -1.62 3.77 39.32
C VAL A 115 -1.29 2.51 38.53
N SER A 116 -1.55 1.36 39.13
CA SER A 116 -1.27 0.09 38.48
C SER A 116 -2.29 -1.00 38.84
N TYR A 117 -2.43 -1.99 37.96
CA TYR A 117 -3.30 -3.16 38.15
C TYR A 117 -4.77 -2.82 38.35
N LEU A 118 -5.28 -1.80 37.64
CA LEU A 118 -6.69 -1.43 37.63
C LEU A 118 -7.34 -1.78 36.28
N SER A 119 -8.62 -2.14 36.32
CA SER A 119 -9.45 -2.31 35.13
C SER A 119 -10.47 -1.18 35.05
N PHE A 120 -10.48 -0.50 33.89
CA PHE A 120 -11.43 0.55 33.55
C PHE A 120 -12.37 0.06 32.47
N ARG A 121 -13.68 0.23 32.67
CA ARG A 121 -14.73 -0.22 31.76
C ARG A 121 -15.88 0.77 31.69
N HIS A 122 -16.60 0.76 30.57
CA HIS A 122 -17.91 1.38 30.41
C HIS A 122 -17.95 2.87 30.76
N THR A 123 -17.02 3.65 30.19
CA THR A 123 -16.99 5.11 30.34
C THR A 123 -17.49 5.82 29.09
N THR A 124 -18.18 6.94 29.28
CA THR A 124 -18.77 7.75 28.20
C THR A 124 -17.80 8.78 27.61
N ASP A 125 -16.68 9.02 28.28
CA ASP A 125 -15.50 9.78 27.81
C ASP A 125 -14.23 8.94 28.11
N ALA A 126 -13.05 9.55 28.05
CA ALA A 126 -11.80 8.90 28.40
C ALA A 126 -11.82 8.27 29.79
N ALA A 127 -11.55 6.96 29.87
CA ALA A 127 -11.53 6.22 31.12
C ALA A 127 -10.51 6.78 32.11
N LEU A 128 -9.31 7.08 31.63
CA LEU A 128 -8.28 7.81 32.34
C LEU A 128 -8.12 9.22 31.73
N ARG A 129 -8.54 10.23 32.48
CA ARG A 129 -8.44 11.63 32.06
C ARG A 129 -7.39 12.35 32.89
N LEU A 130 -6.31 12.79 32.26
CA LEU A 130 -5.27 13.60 32.88
C LEU A 130 -5.35 15.04 32.36
N SER A 131 -5.54 16.00 33.26
CA SER A 131 -5.72 17.40 32.89
C SER A 131 -4.58 18.26 33.43
N GLY A 132 -3.43 18.29 32.75
CA GLY A 132 -2.28 19.11 33.17
C GLY A 132 -1.58 18.60 34.42
N SER A 133 -1.58 17.28 34.62
CA SER A 133 -0.71 16.60 35.58
C SER A 133 0.70 16.45 35.02
N TYR A 134 1.64 16.04 35.87
CA TYR A 134 3.00 15.71 35.45
C TYR A 134 3.65 14.68 36.36
N ASN A 135 4.70 14.01 35.89
CA ASN A 135 5.42 13.00 36.67
C ASN A 135 4.48 11.93 37.27
N THR A 136 3.73 11.24 36.41
CA THR A 136 2.87 10.12 36.81
C THR A 136 3.24 8.85 36.07
N ASP A 137 2.95 7.71 36.71
CA ASP A 137 3.19 6.38 36.16
C ASP A 137 1.89 5.57 36.18
N PHE A 138 1.47 5.12 35.00
CA PHE A 138 0.30 4.31 34.77
C PHE A 138 0.73 3.01 34.11
N SER A 139 0.67 1.90 34.86
CA SER A 139 1.20 0.62 34.39
C SER A 139 0.29 -0.57 34.65
N HIS A 140 0.33 -1.60 33.80
CA HIS A 140 -0.43 -2.84 34.00
C HIS A 140 -1.94 -2.62 34.18
N CYS A 141 -2.52 -1.63 33.50
CA CYS A 141 -3.95 -1.34 33.56
C CYS A 141 -4.65 -1.85 32.31
N THR A 142 -5.91 -2.28 32.47
CA THR A 142 -6.76 -2.74 31.37
C THR A 142 -7.86 -1.74 31.11
N PHE A 143 -8.13 -1.44 29.84
CA PHE A 143 -9.22 -0.59 29.38
C PHE A 143 -10.08 -1.37 28.40
N THR A 144 -11.36 -1.57 28.72
CA THR A 144 -12.27 -2.41 27.92
C THR A 144 -13.59 -1.69 27.69
N GLU A 145 -14.07 -1.61 26.46
CA GLU A 145 -15.41 -1.08 26.15
C GLU A 145 -15.62 0.36 26.67
N CYS A 146 -14.61 1.20 26.48
CA CYS A 146 -14.62 2.62 26.86
C CYS A 146 -14.76 3.52 25.64
N GLN A 147 -15.26 4.75 25.79
CA GLN A 147 -15.26 5.71 24.68
C GLN A 147 -13.83 5.99 24.18
N GLN A 148 -12.92 6.32 25.10
CA GLN A 148 -11.47 6.39 24.89
C GLN A 148 -10.79 5.74 26.12
N ALA A 149 -9.60 5.17 25.97
CA ALA A 149 -8.84 4.65 27.12
C ALA A 149 -8.19 5.80 27.90
N ILE A 150 -7.40 6.63 27.21
CA ILE A 150 -6.61 7.68 27.84
C ILE A 150 -6.72 8.99 27.06
N ARG A 151 -7.00 10.07 27.77
CA ARG A 151 -6.85 11.43 27.25
C ARG A 151 -6.01 12.28 28.19
N SER A 152 -4.80 12.58 27.76
CA SER A 152 -3.83 13.31 28.56
C SER A 152 -3.52 14.68 27.96
N THR A 153 -3.48 15.70 28.83
CA THR A 153 -2.98 17.05 28.52
C THR A 153 -1.92 17.49 29.52
N GLY A 154 -1.14 16.53 30.02
CA GLY A 154 -0.07 16.69 31.00
C GLY A 154 1.32 16.81 30.38
N ASN A 155 2.37 16.49 31.13
CA ASN A 155 3.74 16.33 30.64
C ASN A 155 4.45 15.26 31.47
N ASP A 156 5.55 14.69 30.97
CA ASP A 156 6.39 13.75 31.72
C ASP A 156 5.59 12.58 32.33
N GLN A 157 4.65 12.02 31.56
CA GLN A 157 3.85 10.87 31.95
C GLN A 157 4.45 9.58 31.42
N ALA A 158 4.37 8.51 32.21
CA ALA A 158 4.72 7.17 31.78
C ALA A 158 3.47 6.30 31.70
N PHE A 159 3.22 5.75 30.52
CA PHE A 159 2.19 4.74 30.26
C PHE A 159 2.90 3.46 29.82
N SER A 160 2.69 2.35 30.53
CA SER A 160 3.35 1.08 30.16
C SER A 160 2.54 -0.17 30.45
N TYR A 161 2.75 -1.24 29.68
CA TYR A 161 2.07 -2.51 29.90
C TYR A 161 0.54 -2.39 29.98
N LEU A 162 -0.04 -1.54 29.13
CA LEU A 162 -1.49 -1.35 29.07
C LEU A 162 -2.11 -2.39 28.14
N ASP A 163 -3.29 -2.87 28.50
CA ASP A 163 -4.12 -3.71 27.64
C ASP A 163 -5.40 -2.93 27.30
N ILE A 164 -5.50 -2.47 26.05
CA ILE A 164 -6.56 -1.59 25.59
C ILE A 164 -7.34 -2.31 24.50
N SER A 165 -8.64 -2.51 24.74
CA SER A 165 -9.51 -3.22 23.81
C SER A 165 -10.92 -2.65 23.69
N GLY A 166 -11.49 -2.73 22.48
CA GLY A 166 -12.90 -2.42 22.24
C GLY A 166 -13.28 -0.98 22.50
N THR A 167 -12.39 0.00 22.24
CA THR A 167 -12.77 1.41 22.39
C THR A 167 -13.65 1.87 21.24
N TYR A 168 -14.54 2.84 21.50
CA TYR A 168 -15.47 3.32 20.48
C TYR A 168 -14.90 4.48 19.64
N GLY A 169 -13.98 5.27 20.21
CA GLY A 169 -13.18 6.28 19.50
C GLY A 169 -11.69 6.01 19.66
N THR A 170 -10.88 7.04 19.42
CA THR A 170 -9.42 6.95 19.54
C THR A 170 -9.02 6.41 20.91
N ALA A 171 -8.21 5.35 20.95
CA ALA A 171 -7.88 4.69 22.21
C ALA A 171 -7.08 5.61 23.12
N VAL A 172 -5.99 6.21 22.63
CA VAL A 172 -5.15 7.10 23.42
C VAL A 172 -4.88 8.40 22.68
N HIS A 173 -5.14 9.53 23.34
CA HIS A 173 -4.71 10.86 22.87
C HIS A 173 -3.78 11.52 23.89
N LEU A 174 -2.52 11.66 23.51
CA LEU A 174 -1.48 12.37 24.25
C LEU A 174 -1.30 13.77 23.65
N LEU A 175 -1.79 14.79 24.33
CA LEU A 175 -1.40 16.18 24.09
C LEU A 175 -0.21 16.57 24.98
N ASP A 176 0.53 15.58 25.45
CA ASP A 176 1.56 15.71 26.47
C ASP A 176 2.92 15.98 25.84
N ASN A 177 3.81 16.65 26.56
CA ASN A 177 5.23 16.66 26.20
C ASN A 177 6.00 15.64 27.02
N ASN A 178 7.12 15.15 26.46
CA ASN A 178 8.10 14.28 27.13
C ASN A 178 7.49 13.02 27.76
N SER A 179 6.36 12.55 27.25
CA SER A 179 5.64 11.39 27.81
C SER A 179 5.90 10.13 27.00
N THR A 180 5.88 8.99 27.66
CA THR A 180 6.15 7.69 27.04
C THR A 180 4.93 6.80 27.08
N LEU A 181 4.70 6.05 26.00
CA LEU A 181 3.73 4.96 25.94
C LEU A 181 4.42 3.72 25.39
N THR A 182 4.60 2.71 26.23
CA THR A 182 5.42 1.56 25.89
C THR A 182 4.85 0.20 26.28
N HIS A 183 5.30 -0.88 25.62
CA HIS A 183 4.96 -2.27 25.99
C HIS A 183 3.45 -2.53 26.09
N SER A 184 2.62 -1.79 25.33
CA SER A 184 1.17 -1.80 25.45
C SER A 184 0.51 -2.45 24.23
N THR A 185 -0.66 -3.04 24.45
CA THR A 185 -1.45 -3.74 23.43
C THR A 185 -2.74 -2.97 23.15
N PHE A 186 -3.04 -2.79 21.86
CA PHE A 186 -4.23 -2.15 21.34
C PHE A 186 -4.94 -3.13 20.40
N THR A 187 -6.15 -3.55 20.75
CA THR A 187 -6.93 -4.52 19.96
C THR A 187 -8.36 -4.03 19.75
N ASP A 188 -8.90 -4.17 18.54
CA ASP A 188 -10.29 -3.81 18.24
C ASP A 188 -10.62 -2.35 18.60
N ILE A 189 -9.84 -1.42 18.06
CA ILE A 189 -9.95 0.00 18.39
C ILE A 189 -10.82 0.71 17.38
N ALA A 190 -11.88 1.37 17.87
CA ALA A 190 -12.77 2.23 17.11
C ALA A 190 -13.36 1.54 15.87
N LEU A 191 -13.86 0.32 16.02
CA LEU A 191 -14.39 -0.46 14.90
C LEU A 191 -15.89 -0.22 14.60
N VAL A 192 -16.56 0.65 15.35
CA VAL A 192 -18.01 0.87 15.21
C VAL A 192 -18.29 2.20 14.50
N PRO A 193 -18.79 2.17 13.24
CA PRO A 193 -19.09 3.38 12.47
C PRO A 193 -20.00 4.37 13.20
N GLY A 194 -19.56 5.62 13.27
CA GLY A 194 -20.29 6.73 13.88
C GLY A 194 -20.28 6.75 15.40
N LEU A 195 -19.51 5.89 16.09
CA LEU A 195 -19.27 6.02 17.53
C LEU A 195 -17.91 6.65 17.87
N GLY A 196 -17.00 6.74 16.91
CA GLY A 196 -15.75 7.49 17.05
C GLY A 196 -15.92 8.99 16.81
N GLU A 197 -14.80 9.70 16.73
CA GLU A 197 -14.79 11.15 16.54
C GLU A 197 -15.21 11.53 15.11
N SER A 198 -15.97 12.62 14.97
CA SER A 198 -16.30 13.19 13.66
C SER A 198 -15.13 13.98 13.07
N ASN A 199 -15.10 14.10 11.74
CA ASN A 199 -14.06 14.66 10.86
C ASN A 199 -12.74 13.91 10.86
N TRP A 200 -12.19 13.57 12.03
CA TRP A 200 -10.87 12.95 12.15
C TRP A 200 -10.71 12.25 13.51
N GLY A 201 -10.51 10.93 13.50
CA GLY A 201 -10.44 10.09 14.69
C GLY A 201 -10.28 8.61 14.36
N TYR A 202 -10.77 7.74 15.24
CA TYR A 202 -10.68 6.27 15.09
C TYR A 202 -9.24 5.73 15.12
N PHE A 203 -8.37 6.37 15.91
CA PHE A 203 -6.95 6.02 15.98
C PHE A 203 -6.61 5.04 17.10
N GLY A 204 -5.54 4.27 16.94
CA GLY A 204 -4.91 3.56 18.06
C GLY A 204 -4.34 4.55 19.06
N LEU A 205 -3.33 5.27 18.61
CA LEU A 205 -2.61 6.28 19.38
C LEU A 205 -2.49 7.58 18.59
N ARG A 206 -2.85 8.69 19.22
CA ARG A 206 -2.60 10.03 18.72
C ARG A 206 -1.67 10.79 19.67
N ILE A 207 -0.55 11.27 19.15
CA ILE A 207 0.42 12.11 19.86
C ILE A 207 0.41 13.48 19.18
N SER A 208 0.06 14.52 19.93
CA SER A 208 0.06 15.92 19.46
C SER A 208 1.01 16.82 20.26
N GLY A 209 1.69 16.30 21.28
CA GLY A 209 2.75 17.02 21.99
C GLY A 209 4.14 16.63 21.51
N PHE A 210 5.16 17.21 22.15
CA PHE A 210 6.56 17.19 21.72
C PHE A 210 7.42 16.28 22.60
N GLY A 211 8.51 15.74 22.04
CA GLY A 211 9.45 14.88 22.77
C GLY A 211 8.85 13.59 23.33
N CYS A 212 7.68 13.16 22.84
CA CYS A 212 7.03 11.92 23.26
C CYS A 212 7.66 10.69 22.60
N GLU A 213 7.51 9.54 23.25
CA GLU A 213 7.95 8.25 22.72
C GLU A 213 6.82 7.21 22.75
N ALA A 214 6.53 6.63 21.59
CA ALA A 214 5.73 5.42 21.45
C ALA A 214 6.65 4.26 21.06
N ALA A 215 6.84 3.31 21.97
CA ALA A 215 7.76 2.21 21.72
C ALA A 215 7.33 0.84 22.21
N ASP A 216 7.70 -0.21 21.47
CA ASP A 216 7.48 -1.59 21.90
C ASP A 216 5.98 -1.92 22.09
N ASN A 217 5.09 -1.27 21.32
CA ASN A 217 3.64 -1.50 21.39
C ASN A 217 3.15 -2.40 20.25
N PHE A 218 2.05 -3.10 20.50
CA PHE A 218 1.35 -3.95 19.54
C PHE A 218 -0.03 -3.37 19.23
N PHE A 219 -0.33 -3.20 17.95
CA PHE A 219 -1.61 -2.70 17.45
C PHE A 219 -2.20 -3.72 16.48
N ASP A 220 -3.47 -4.05 16.68
CA ASP A 220 -4.20 -5.01 15.87
C ASP A 220 -5.65 -4.56 15.71
N HIS A 221 -6.15 -4.56 14.46
CA HIS A 221 -7.50 -4.12 14.11
C HIS A 221 -7.83 -2.70 14.61
N ILE A 222 -7.29 -1.70 13.90
CA ILE A 222 -7.53 -0.28 14.19
C ILE A 222 -8.43 0.31 13.12
N GLY A 223 -9.52 0.97 13.55
CA GLY A 223 -10.55 1.50 12.65
C GLY A 223 -9.99 2.39 11.54
N TYR A 224 -8.99 3.22 11.86
CA TYR A 224 -8.27 4.06 10.89
C TYR A 224 -6.74 3.98 11.06
N ILE A 225 -6.08 5.05 11.51
CA ILE A 225 -4.61 5.09 11.63
C ILE A 225 -4.17 4.49 12.96
N GLY A 226 -3.17 3.60 12.92
CA GLY A 226 -2.59 2.99 14.12
C GLY A 226 -1.94 4.02 15.03
N ILE A 227 -0.95 4.76 14.51
CA ILE A 227 -0.24 5.82 15.24
C ILE A 227 -0.25 7.11 14.41
N VAL A 228 -0.86 8.15 14.94
CA VAL A 228 -0.71 9.53 14.48
C VAL A 228 0.27 10.24 15.39
N THR A 229 1.32 10.85 14.85
CA THR A 229 2.33 11.56 15.64
C THR A 229 2.71 12.91 15.04
N GLU A 230 3.21 13.80 15.88
CA GLU A 230 3.59 15.17 15.55
C GLU A 230 4.92 15.54 16.24
N GLY A 231 5.47 16.71 15.92
CA GLY A 231 6.63 17.29 16.59
C GLY A 231 7.95 16.53 16.37
N ASP A 232 8.77 16.52 17.42
CA ASP A 232 10.10 15.88 17.53
C ASP A 232 10.02 14.54 18.29
N CYS A 233 8.90 13.84 18.15
CA CYS A 233 8.65 12.57 18.84
C CYS A 233 9.50 11.41 18.31
N ALA A 234 9.40 10.26 18.99
CA ALA A 234 9.96 9.00 18.54
C ALA A 234 8.88 7.90 18.48
N VAL A 235 8.76 7.24 17.34
CA VAL A 235 7.89 6.06 17.13
C VAL A 235 8.80 4.90 16.77
N ARG A 236 9.03 3.99 17.70
CA ARG A 236 10.07 2.97 17.53
C ARG A 236 9.68 1.58 17.99
N ARG A 237 10.04 0.54 17.24
CA ARG A 237 9.75 -0.85 17.65
C ARG A 237 8.29 -1.12 17.96
N ASN A 238 7.37 -0.50 17.23
CA ASN A 238 5.96 -0.86 17.30
C ASN A 238 5.66 -1.89 16.21
N THR A 239 4.72 -2.77 16.50
CA THR A 239 4.18 -3.75 15.55
C THR A 239 2.72 -3.41 15.29
N LEU A 240 2.36 -3.20 14.02
CA LEU A 240 1.04 -2.75 13.59
C LEU A 240 0.47 -3.66 12.51
N HIS A 241 -0.68 -4.27 12.78
CA HIS A 241 -1.43 -5.13 11.88
C HIS A 241 -2.84 -4.58 11.63
N ASP A 242 -3.39 -4.89 10.46
CA ASP A 242 -4.83 -4.75 10.17
C ASP A 242 -5.39 -3.34 10.45
N CYS A 243 -4.56 -2.31 10.29
CA CYS A 243 -5.00 -0.92 10.39
C CYS A 243 -5.85 -0.53 9.17
N LEU A 244 -6.55 0.61 9.29
CA LEU A 244 -7.55 1.08 8.31
C LEU A 244 -8.68 0.06 8.11
N SER A 245 -9.14 -0.54 9.21
CA SER A 245 -10.14 -1.62 9.18
C SER A 245 -11.50 -1.19 8.66
N ILE A 246 -11.91 0.06 8.91
CA ILE A 246 -13.23 0.58 8.51
C ILE A 246 -13.16 1.89 7.71
N LEU A 247 -11.96 2.45 7.51
CA LEU A 247 -11.70 3.71 6.83
C LEU A 247 -10.58 3.56 5.78
N ASN A 248 -10.39 4.58 4.94
CA ASN A 248 -9.40 4.64 3.87
C ASN A 248 -8.62 5.97 3.91
N ASP A 249 -7.61 6.13 3.05
CA ASP A 249 -6.84 7.38 2.86
C ASP A 249 -6.00 7.80 4.07
N GLY A 250 -5.12 6.89 4.52
CA GLY A 250 -4.24 7.12 5.66
C GLY A 250 -3.07 6.13 5.69
N GLY A 251 -2.52 5.88 6.89
CA GLY A 251 -1.50 4.86 7.05
C GLY A 251 -1.47 4.18 8.41
N ALA A 252 -0.65 3.14 8.57
CA ALA A 252 -0.46 2.55 9.90
C ALA A 252 0.25 3.55 10.83
N ILE A 253 1.26 4.23 10.31
CA ILE A 253 1.92 5.36 10.97
C ILE A 253 1.79 6.59 10.08
N ALA A 254 1.24 7.68 10.61
CA ALA A 254 1.08 8.93 9.88
C ALA A 254 1.53 10.14 10.72
N PHE A 255 2.02 11.16 10.03
CA PHE A 255 2.43 12.41 10.66
C PHE A 255 2.28 13.58 9.68
N ASP A 256 1.59 14.61 10.14
CA ASP A 256 1.32 15.81 9.37
C ASP A 256 2.29 16.94 9.74
N ASN A 257 2.58 17.12 11.02
CA ASN A 257 3.36 18.25 11.53
C ASN A 257 4.57 17.77 12.35
N ALA A 258 5.74 17.67 11.72
CA ALA A 258 6.95 17.12 12.32
C ALA A 258 8.19 17.97 12.03
N ASP A 259 9.02 18.17 13.06
CA ASP A 259 10.37 18.73 12.93
C ASP A 259 11.30 17.98 13.87
N GLY A 260 12.09 17.04 13.34
CA GLY A 260 12.96 16.19 14.15
C GLY A 260 12.37 14.84 14.57
N LEU A 261 11.19 14.46 14.05
CA LEU A 261 10.55 13.16 14.28
C LEU A 261 11.48 12.00 13.88
N VAL A 262 11.49 10.94 14.69
CA VAL A 262 12.15 9.67 14.36
C VAL A 262 11.14 8.53 14.33
N VAL A 263 11.01 7.87 13.18
CA VAL A 263 10.21 6.65 12.99
C VAL A 263 11.16 5.51 12.65
N GLU A 264 11.42 4.60 13.58
CA GLU A 264 12.44 3.57 13.36
C GLU A 264 12.11 2.19 13.89
N ASP A 265 12.61 1.16 13.20
CA ASP A 265 12.52 -0.23 13.65
C ASP A 265 11.04 -0.66 13.90
N ASN A 266 10.05 -0.10 13.21
CA ASN A 266 8.66 -0.56 13.31
C ASN A 266 8.37 -1.67 12.30
N ILE A 267 7.42 -2.55 12.62
CA ILE A 267 6.88 -3.56 11.72
C ILE A 267 5.43 -3.19 11.39
N VAL A 268 5.13 -3.05 10.10
CA VAL A 268 3.80 -2.74 9.59
C VAL A 268 3.39 -3.80 8.57
N ASP A 269 2.18 -4.34 8.73
CA ASP A 269 1.68 -5.45 7.92
C ASP A 269 0.18 -5.33 7.61
N ASP A 270 -0.22 -5.88 6.45
CA ASP A 270 -1.60 -6.20 6.06
C ASP A 270 -2.63 -5.07 6.29
N LEU A 271 -2.45 -3.91 5.64
CA LEU A 271 -3.46 -2.83 5.71
C LEU A 271 -4.74 -3.20 4.97
N ILE A 272 -5.90 -3.08 5.64
CA ILE A 272 -7.20 -3.51 5.11
C ILE A 272 -7.73 -2.52 4.06
N CYS A 273 -7.84 -1.24 4.45
CA CYS A 273 -8.39 -0.14 3.65
C CYS A 273 -9.78 -0.45 3.07
N ASP A 274 -10.80 -0.26 3.92
CA ASP A 274 -12.17 -0.57 3.55
C ASP A 274 -12.72 0.41 2.50
N LEU A 275 -12.89 -0.06 1.27
CA LEU A 275 -13.53 0.70 0.19
C LEU A 275 -14.98 1.05 0.46
N SER A 276 -15.64 0.36 1.41
CA SER A 276 -16.99 0.76 1.82
C SER A 276 -16.99 2.17 2.40
N SER A 277 -15.88 2.66 2.96
CA SER A 277 -15.73 4.04 3.46
C SER A 277 -15.70 5.11 2.37
N VAL A 278 -15.59 4.74 1.09
CA VAL A 278 -15.46 5.67 -0.04
C VAL A 278 -16.75 5.73 -0.86
N ALA A 279 -17.14 6.93 -1.28
CA ALA A 279 -18.25 7.09 -2.23
C ALA A 279 -17.88 6.44 -3.58
N PRO A 280 -18.73 5.55 -4.15
CA PRO A 280 -18.47 4.89 -5.44
C PRO A 280 -18.33 5.85 -6.63
N THR A 281 -18.90 7.05 -6.52
CA THR A 281 -18.84 8.09 -7.54
C THR A 281 -17.61 9.00 -7.42
N HIS A 282 -16.89 8.93 -6.30
CA HIS A 282 -15.77 9.81 -6.03
C HIS A 282 -14.53 9.38 -6.83
N THR A 283 -13.75 10.35 -7.31
CA THR A 283 -12.56 10.10 -8.14
C THR A 283 -11.49 9.27 -7.43
N SER A 284 -11.51 9.26 -6.09
CA SER A 284 -10.60 8.47 -5.25
C SER A 284 -11.18 7.14 -4.78
N PHE A 285 -12.08 6.51 -5.56
CA PHE A 285 -12.62 5.17 -5.28
C PHE A 285 -11.59 4.06 -5.55
N PHE A 286 -10.53 4.05 -4.75
CA PHE A 286 -9.49 3.03 -4.72
C PHE A 286 -8.81 3.00 -3.34
N ARG A 287 -8.07 1.93 -3.05
CA ARG A 287 -7.42 1.77 -1.74
C ARG A 287 -6.23 2.70 -1.60
N MET A 288 -6.23 3.52 -0.55
CA MET A 288 -5.24 4.55 -0.22
C MET A 288 -4.63 4.29 1.16
N GLY A 289 -4.11 3.07 1.37
CA GLY A 289 -3.43 2.68 2.60
C GLY A 289 -1.92 2.63 2.45
N HIS A 290 -1.24 3.52 3.15
CA HIS A 290 0.21 3.60 3.18
C HIS A 290 0.76 2.99 4.47
N GLY A 291 1.84 2.22 4.42
CA GLY A 291 2.45 1.73 5.66
C GLY A 291 2.91 2.88 6.56
N ILE A 292 3.75 3.76 6.02
CA ILE A 292 4.16 5.02 6.66
C ILE A 292 3.81 6.18 5.73
N TYR A 293 3.04 7.13 6.25
CA TYR A 293 2.53 8.28 5.49
C TYR A 293 3.08 9.60 6.00
N PHE A 294 3.82 10.30 5.14
CA PHE A 294 4.17 11.70 5.31
C PHE A 294 2.98 12.53 4.84
N GLY A 295 2.29 13.15 5.77
CA GLY A 295 1.09 13.93 5.49
C GLY A 295 1.35 15.30 4.85
N ASN A 296 0.31 16.14 4.82
CA ASN A 296 0.24 17.30 3.92
C ASN A 296 0.63 18.64 4.58
N THR A 297 1.36 18.58 5.69
CA THR A 297 1.60 19.72 6.59
C THR A 297 3.12 20.05 6.64
N THR A 298 3.66 20.56 7.76
CA THR A 298 5.09 20.87 7.88
C THR A 298 5.85 19.62 8.29
N ILE A 299 6.68 19.06 7.40
CA ILE A 299 7.53 17.91 7.71
C ILE A 299 8.98 18.24 7.41
N ARG A 300 9.78 18.33 8.46
CA ARG A 300 11.20 18.70 8.39
C ARG A 300 12.04 17.80 9.26
N ASN A 301 13.31 17.66 8.89
CA ASN A 301 14.34 16.99 9.69
C ASN A 301 13.91 15.60 10.21
N THR A 302 12.99 14.95 9.52
CA THR A 302 12.36 13.70 9.96
C THR A 302 13.17 12.51 9.45
N ILE A 303 13.39 11.52 10.32
CA ILE A 303 14.13 10.31 9.99
C ILE A 303 13.20 9.11 10.05
N VAL A 304 12.94 8.49 8.91
CA VAL A 304 12.19 7.23 8.79
C VAL A 304 13.18 6.14 8.39
N ARG A 305 13.54 5.25 9.33
CA ARG A 305 14.60 4.26 9.06
C ARG A 305 14.42 2.88 9.65
N ARG A 306 14.95 1.85 8.98
CA ARG A 306 14.93 0.46 9.45
C ARG A 306 13.54 -0.09 9.78
N ASN A 307 12.49 0.52 9.23
CA ASN A 307 11.14 -0.03 9.36
C ASN A 307 10.98 -1.18 8.36
N THR A 308 10.21 -2.20 8.76
CA THR A 308 9.75 -3.27 7.89
C THR A 308 8.29 -3.01 7.56
N VAL A 309 7.99 -2.81 6.29
CA VAL A 309 6.63 -2.50 5.83
C VAL A 309 6.26 -3.48 4.74
N LYS A 310 5.23 -4.29 4.98
CA LYS A 310 4.81 -5.33 4.04
C LYS A 310 3.32 -5.33 3.77
N ASN A 311 2.96 -5.89 2.61
CA ASN A 311 1.58 -6.18 2.21
C ASN A 311 0.61 -4.97 2.26
N CYS A 312 1.12 -3.74 2.15
CA CYS A 312 0.28 -2.55 2.09
C CYS A 312 -0.31 -2.38 0.69
N VAL A 313 -1.64 -2.24 0.61
CA VAL A 313 -2.41 -2.16 -0.65
C VAL A 313 -2.04 -0.99 -1.55
N SER A 314 -1.61 0.16 -1.01
CA SER A 314 -1.18 1.32 -1.80
C SER A 314 0.34 1.43 -1.87
N SER A 315 1.00 1.84 -0.79
CA SER A 315 2.47 1.89 -0.78
C SER A 315 3.07 1.55 0.57
N GLY A 316 4.33 1.10 0.55
CA GLY A 316 5.10 0.89 1.78
C GLY A 316 5.34 2.22 2.49
N ILE A 317 6.01 3.15 1.82
CA ILE A 317 6.18 4.52 2.30
C ILE A 317 5.66 5.50 1.25
N HIS A 318 4.82 6.44 1.67
CA HIS A 318 4.43 7.59 0.84
C HIS A 318 5.03 8.87 1.41
N VAL A 319 5.90 9.51 0.63
CA VAL A 319 6.53 10.80 0.95
C VAL A 319 5.86 11.90 0.14
N ASP A 320 4.84 12.53 0.71
CA ASP A 320 4.25 13.74 0.14
C ASP A 320 5.06 14.97 0.60
N HIS A 321 5.46 15.80 -0.36
CA HIS A 321 6.17 17.03 -0.09
C HIS A 321 5.22 18.22 -0.10
N THR A 322 5.44 19.10 0.87
CA THR A 322 4.91 20.47 0.84
C THR A 322 6.02 21.45 0.49
N MET A 323 5.66 22.71 0.21
CA MET A 323 6.63 23.73 -0.21
C MET A 323 7.70 24.04 0.86
N VAL A 324 7.47 23.56 2.08
CA VAL A 324 8.35 23.75 3.24
C VAL A 324 9.10 22.48 3.66
N ALA A 325 8.90 21.36 2.96
CA ALA A 325 9.56 20.09 3.28
C ALA A 325 11.08 20.20 3.13
N SER A 326 11.83 19.79 4.15
CA SER A 326 13.29 19.91 4.14
C SER A 326 13.99 19.00 5.14
N GLY A 327 15.14 18.43 4.77
CA GLY A 327 16.01 17.69 5.68
C GLY A 327 15.50 16.29 6.06
N ASN A 328 14.47 15.81 5.36
CA ASN A 328 13.88 14.49 5.61
C ASN A 328 14.79 13.37 5.10
N GLN A 329 14.72 12.21 5.75
CA GLN A 329 15.57 11.06 5.46
C GLN A 329 14.76 9.77 5.53
N VAL A 330 14.76 8.98 4.45
CA VAL A 330 14.16 7.65 4.37
C VAL A 330 15.28 6.64 4.13
N LYS A 331 15.64 5.89 5.18
CA LYS A 331 16.88 5.11 5.19
C LYS A 331 16.73 3.67 5.65
N ASP A 332 17.38 2.74 4.97
CA ASP A 332 17.54 1.36 5.44
C ASP A 332 16.20 0.64 5.73
N ASN A 333 15.08 1.09 5.16
CA ASN A 333 13.78 0.45 5.33
C ASN A 333 13.64 -0.76 4.41
N VAL A 334 12.91 -1.79 4.85
CA VAL A 334 12.52 -2.94 4.03
C VAL A 334 11.06 -2.80 3.65
N LEU A 335 10.79 -2.56 2.36
CA LEU A 335 9.47 -2.36 1.79
C LEU A 335 9.18 -3.56 0.87
N PHE A 336 8.34 -4.48 1.35
CA PHE A 336 8.16 -5.80 0.73
C PHE A 336 6.70 -6.05 0.35
N ASN A 337 6.45 -6.40 -0.91
CA ASN A 337 5.12 -6.76 -1.41
C ASN A 337 4.02 -5.69 -1.18
N ASN A 338 4.38 -4.41 -1.22
CA ASN A 338 3.40 -3.32 -1.22
C ASN A 338 2.94 -2.98 -2.65
N GLY A 339 1.82 -2.30 -2.86
CA GLY A 339 1.37 -1.89 -4.20
C GLY A 339 2.45 -1.11 -4.97
N VAL A 340 3.06 -0.14 -4.31
CA VAL A 340 4.33 0.50 -4.68
C VAL A 340 5.23 0.50 -3.46
N GLN A 341 6.52 0.14 -3.59
CA GLN A 341 7.37 0.10 -2.40
C GLN A 341 7.61 1.51 -1.85
N LEU A 342 8.19 2.41 -2.65
CA LEU A 342 8.37 3.82 -2.32
C LEU A 342 7.57 4.71 -3.28
N SER A 343 6.62 5.49 -2.74
CA SER A 343 5.88 6.51 -3.49
C SER A 343 6.30 7.90 -3.01
N ILE A 344 6.57 8.81 -3.94
CA ILE A 344 6.98 10.19 -3.66
C ILE A 344 6.09 11.13 -4.46
N SER A 345 5.67 12.25 -3.86
CA SER A 345 4.92 13.27 -4.58
C SER A 345 5.22 14.68 -4.07
N ASP A 346 4.80 15.68 -4.85
CA ASP A 346 4.65 17.07 -4.41
C ASP A 346 3.16 17.49 -4.39
N PHE A 347 2.26 16.52 -4.20
CA PHE A 347 0.82 16.72 -4.31
C PHE A 347 0.34 17.79 -3.33
N SER A 348 0.92 17.84 -2.12
CA SER A 348 0.51 18.80 -1.09
C SER A 348 1.14 20.18 -1.18
N ASN A 349 1.86 20.53 -2.26
CA ASN A 349 2.33 21.89 -2.45
C ASN A 349 1.20 22.92 -2.62
N TYR A 350 0.01 22.52 -3.10
CA TYR A 350 -1.09 23.45 -3.38
C TYR A 350 -1.92 23.86 -2.14
N ASN A 351 -2.00 22.98 -1.14
CA ASN A 351 -2.81 23.16 0.07
C ASN A 351 -2.02 23.05 1.38
N GLY A 352 -0.73 22.69 1.32
CA GLY A 352 0.13 22.57 2.48
C GLY A 352 0.72 23.91 2.95
N PRO A 353 1.51 23.89 4.04
CA PRO A 353 2.16 25.07 4.57
C PRO A 353 3.14 25.69 3.55
N GLY A 354 3.13 27.02 3.50
CA GLY A 354 3.93 27.78 2.55
C GLY A 354 3.42 27.73 1.10
N ALA A 355 2.25 27.11 0.83
CA ALA A 355 1.64 27.06 -0.48
C ALA A 355 1.50 28.45 -1.13
N ALA A 356 2.19 28.65 -2.25
CA ALA A 356 2.10 29.84 -3.07
C ALA A 356 2.23 29.47 -4.56
N PRO A 357 1.40 30.02 -5.46
CA PRO A 357 1.53 29.79 -6.89
C PRO A 357 2.96 30.09 -7.40
N PRO A 358 3.53 29.26 -8.28
CA PRO A 358 2.89 28.18 -9.05
C PRO A 358 2.80 26.82 -8.31
N TYR A 359 3.00 26.77 -6.98
CA TYR A 359 2.99 25.53 -6.19
C TYR A 359 4.05 24.49 -6.63
N TYR A 360 5.06 24.95 -7.36
CA TYR A 360 6.15 24.13 -7.86
C TYR A 360 7.43 24.42 -7.07
N VAL A 361 8.06 23.35 -6.59
CA VAL A 361 9.41 23.38 -6.02
C VAL A 361 10.31 22.58 -6.95
N PRO A 362 11.36 23.19 -7.53
CA PRO A 362 12.20 22.50 -8.52
C PRO A 362 13.03 21.37 -7.93
N SER A 363 13.40 21.48 -6.65
CA SER A 363 14.24 20.50 -5.97
C SER A 363 13.97 20.47 -4.47
N PHE A 364 13.85 19.27 -3.92
CA PHE A 364 13.88 18.98 -2.49
C PHE A 364 15.24 18.40 -2.09
N ASN A 365 15.51 18.32 -0.78
CA ASN A 365 16.77 17.78 -0.24
C ASN A 365 16.57 16.53 0.61
N THR A 366 15.49 15.78 0.36
CA THR A 366 15.23 14.51 1.03
C THR A 366 16.29 13.48 0.65
N VAL A 367 16.70 12.64 1.59
CA VAL A 367 17.71 11.58 1.37
C VAL A 367 17.06 10.21 1.41
N TYR A 368 17.15 9.45 0.32
CA TYR A 368 16.65 8.08 0.18
C TYR A 368 17.83 7.13 0.04
N SER A 369 18.22 6.42 1.11
CA SER A 369 19.43 5.61 1.06
C SER A 369 19.31 4.26 1.75
N GLY A 370 19.89 3.21 1.16
CA GLY A 370 19.98 1.90 1.81
C GLY A 370 18.67 1.12 1.87
N ASN A 371 17.58 1.61 1.26
CA ASN A 371 16.27 0.97 1.36
C ASN A 371 16.19 -0.25 0.45
N VAL A 372 15.42 -1.25 0.86
CA VAL A 372 15.08 -2.43 0.07
C VAL A 372 13.66 -2.29 -0.46
N PHE A 373 13.52 -2.21 -1.78
CA PHE A 373 12.24 -2.17 -2.49
C PHE A 373 12.00 -3.53 -3.14
N TYR A 374 11.22 -4.40 -2.50
CA TYR A 374 11.03 -5.78 -2.92
C TYR A 374 9.60 -6.04 -3.42
N CYS A 375 9.45 -6.40 -4.68
CA CYS A 375 8.17 -6.71 -5.32
C CYS A 375 7.99 -8.23 -5.49
N LEU A 376 6.74 -8.70 -5.47
CA LEU A 376 6.37 -10.10 -5.72
C LEU A 376 5.50 -10.31 -6.98
N THR A 377 5.18 -9.23 -7.70
CA THR A 377 4.40 -9.28 -8.95
C THR A 377 4.95 -8.28 -9.97
N LYS A 378 4.59 -8.46 -11.25
CA LYS A 378 5.06 -7.58 -12.35
C LYS A 378 4.37 -6.21 -12.35
N GLU A 379 3.20 -6.11 -11.72
CA GLU A 379 2.38 -4.90 -11.59
C GLU A 379 2.92 -3.93 -10.53
N GLN A 380 3.69 -4.43 -9.56
CA GLN A 380 4.28 -3.63 -8.50
C GLN A 380 5.48 -2.81 -9.00
N LEU A 381 5.61 -1.60 -8.46
CA LEU A 381 6.76 -0.72 -8.69
C LEU A 381 7.66 -0.69 -7.46
N CYS A 382 8.97 -0.69 -7.69
CA CYS A 382 9.95 -0.39 -6.65
C CYS A 382 9.85 1.08 -6.24
N MET A 383 9.70 1.99 -7.21
CA MET A 383 9.57 3.42 -6.94
C MET A 383 8.60 4.10 -7.90
N ARG A 384 7.81 5.04 -7.36
CA ARG A 384 7.00 5.97 -8.14
C ARG A 384 7.19 7.41 -7.67
N GLN A 385 7.42 8.32 -8.62
CA GLN A 385 7.46 9.76 -8.40
C GLN A 385 6.28 10.44 -9.12
N LEU A 386 5.44 11.17 -8.38
CA LEU A 386 4.29 11.91 -8.90
C LEU A 386 4.60 13.40 -8.92
N HIS A 387 4.76 13.98 -10.10
CA HIS A 387 5.01 15.40 -10.31
C HIS A 387 3.68 16.10 -10.64
N VAL A 388 3.26 17.03 -9.78
CA VAL A 388 1.84 17.44 -9.73
C VAL A 388 1.60 18.87 -10.17
N ASN A 389 2.49 19.80 -9.84
CA ASN A 389 2.17 21.23 -9.93
C ASN A 389 2.85 21.96 -11.11
N SER A 390 3.47 21.23 -12.04
CA SER A 390 4.23 21.82 -13.15
C SER A 390 4.52 20.79 -14.24
N PRO A 391 4.60 21.21 -15.52
CA PRO A 391 5.06 20.34 -16.60
C PRO A 391 6.59 20.09 -16.53
N ASN A 392 7.30 20.85 -15.69
CA ASN A 392 8.72 20.61 -15.40
C ASN A 392 8.87 19.52 -14.33
N TRP A 393 9.88 18.69 -14.49
CA TRP A 393 10.22 17.63 -13.56
C TRP A 393 10.81 18.20 -12.25
N VAL A 394 10.48 17.55 -11.14
CA VAL A 394 10.95 17.88 -9.79
C VAL A 394 12.10 16.94 -9.42
N ASP A 395 13.16 17.47 -8.86
CA ASP A 395 14.17 16.67 -8.17
C ASP A 395 13.74 16.42 -6.72
N TYR A 396 13.37 15.19 -6.36
CA TYR A 396 12.92 14.89 -4.99
C TYR A 396 14.05 14.71 -3.98
N GLY A 397 15.31 14.77 -4.42
CA GLY A 397 16.48 14.70 -3.55
C GLY A 397 17.48 13.64 -3.99
N THR A 398 18.20 13.08 -3.03
CA THR A 398 19.33 12.17 -3.34
C THR A 398 18.98 10.71 -3.06
N PHE A 399 19.38 9.84 -3.98
CA PHE A 399 19.16 8.40 -3.89
C PHE A 399 20.50 7.68 -3.93
N SER A 400 20.75 6.71 -3.03
CA SER A 400 21.96 5.89 -3.08
C SER A 400 21.82 4.56 -2.33
N ASN A 401 22.56 3.54 -2.76
CA ASN A 401 22.63 2.23 -2.10
C ASN A 401 21.27 1.52 -1.86
N ASN A 402 20.24 1.82 -2.66
CA ASN A 402 18.93 1.17 -2.57
C ASN A 402 18.94 -0.17 -3.34
N ARG A 403 18.00 -1.07 -3.02
CA ARG A 403 17.82 -2.37 -3.68
C ARG A 403 16.48 -2.36 -4.43
N TYR A 404 16.51 -2.28 -5.76
CA TYR A 404 15.35 -2.28 -6.64
C TYR A 404 15.01 -3.71 -7.08
N PHE A 405 14.43 -4.48 -6.18
CA PHE A 405 14.20 -5.91 -6.36
C PHE A 405 12.79 -6.15 -6.89
N ASN A 406 12.64 -6.21 -8.22
CA ASN A 406 11.45 -6.76 -8.86
C ASN A 406 11.86 -7.92 -9.79
N PRO A 407 11.67 -9.19 -9.36
CA PRO A 407 12.09 -10.36 -10.13
C PRO A 407 11.21 -10.60 -11.36
N TYR A 408 10.02 -10.00 -11.42
CA TYR A 408 9.04 -10.22 -12.47
C TYR A 408 8.97 -9.08 -13.50
N ASN A 409 9.52 -7.91 -13.19
CA ASN A 409 9.57 -6.76 -14.09
C ASN A 409 10.73 -5.82 -13.77
N GLU A 410 11.71 -5.71 -14.68
CA GLU A 410 12.86 -4.81 -14.51
C GLU A 410 12.48 -3.32 -14.67
N VAL A 411 11.37 -3.03 -15.34
CA VAL A 411 10.86 -1.67 -15.54
C VAL A 411 10.02 -1.27 -14.31
N SER A 412 10.70 -1.07 -13.19
CA SER A 412 10.08 -0.96 -11.85
C SER A 412 10.14 0.43 -11.24
N ILE A 413 10.63 1.42 -11.98
CA ILE A 413 10.67 2.83 -11.57
C ILE A 413 9.78 3.64 -12.51
N GLU A 414 8.86 4.41 -11.95
CA GLU A 414 7.96 5.31 -12.69
C GLU A 414 8.13 6.76 -12.26
N GLN A 415 8.21 7.67 -13.23
CA GLN A 415 7.88 9.08 -13.05
C GLN A 415 6.59 9.38 -13.79
N PHE A 416 5.60 9.94 -13.09
CA PHE A 416 4.36 10.42 -13.70
C PHE A 416 4.20 11.91 -13.45
N ASN A 417 4.33 12.70 -14.53
CA ASN A 417 3.93 14.09 -14.50
C ASN A 417 2.42 14.19 -14.78
N THR A 418 1.66 14.42 -13.72
CA THR A 418 0.19 14.48 -13.77
C THR A 418 -0.33 15.78 -14.38
N ASP A 419 0.46 16.87 -14.32
CA ASP A 419 0.15 18.15 -14.96
C ASP A 419 0.27 18.05 -16.50
N ALA A 420 1.34 17.45 -16.99
CA ALA A 420 1.59 17.23 -18.41
C ALA A 420 0.89 15.98 -18.99
N GLY A 421 0.43 15.07 -18.13
CA GLY A 421 -0.13 13.77 -18.54
C GLY A 421 0.92 12.80 -19.13
N ILE A 422 2.19 12.93 -18.74
CA ILE A 422 3.31 12.18 -19.33
C ILE A 422 3.90 11.22 -18.30
N ARG A 423 4.11 9.96 -18.71
CA ARG A 423 4.80 8.94 -17.92
C ARG A 423 6.17 8.62 -18.50
N ARG A 424 7.12 8.33 -17.61
CA ARG A 424 8.44 7.80 -17.93
C ARG A 424 8.69 6.58 -17.06
N TYR A 425 9.31 5.59 -17.66
CA TYR A 425 9.61 4.32 -17.03
C TYR A 425 11.09 4.03 -17.13
N TYR A 426 11.65 3.39 -16.12
CA TYR A 426 13.07 3.13 -16.01
C TYR A 426 13.34 1.72 -15.47
N THR A 427 14.38 1.08 -16.03
CA THR A 427 15.17 0.12 -15.24
C THR A 427 16.10 0.89 -14.31
N LEU A 428 16.71 0.23 -13.33
CA LEU A 428 17.69 0.87 -12.47
C LEU A 428 18.88 1.46 -13.24
N GLU A 429 19.40 0.73 -14.22
CA GLU A 429 20.58 1.14 -15.00
C GLU A 429 20.27 2.40 -15.82
N LYS A 430 19.11 2.42 -16.48
CA LYS A 430 18.67 3.61 -17.23
C LYS A 430 18.44 4.80 -16.31
N TRP A 431 17.87 4.57 -15.13
CA TRP A 431 17.71 5.61 -14.10
C TRP A 431 19.06 6.18 -13.65
N GLN A 432 20.05 5.32 -13.38
CA GLN A 432 21.40 5.74 -13.01
C GLN A 432 22.10 6.54 -14.11
N ASP A 433 21.96 6.12 -15.37
CA ASP A 433 22.57 6.78 -16.53
C ASP A 433 21.93 8.16 -16.80
N GLU A 434 20.60 8.24 -16.86
CA GLU A 434 19.89 9.47 -17.21
C GLU A 434 19.82 10.49 -16.06
N MET A 435 19.70 10.03 -14.81
CA MET A 435 19.51 10.91 -13.66
C MET A 435 20.79 11.18 -12.88
N GLY A 436 21.83 10.34 -13.03
CA GLY A 436 23.05 10.42 -12.22
C GLY A 436 22.80 10.17 -10.72
N GLN A 437 21.72 9.47 -10.40
CA GLN A 437 21.29 9.15 -9.02
C GLN A 437 21.49 7.65 -8.72
N ASP A 438 21.21 7.22 -7.48
CA ASP A 438 21.24 5.81 -7.06
C ASP A 438 22.62 5.13 -7.18
N ALA A 439 23.69 5.88 -6.89
CA ALA A 439 25.04 5.31 -6.80
C ALA A 439 25.08 4.19 -5.74
N GLY A 440 25.65 3.04 -6.10
CA GLY A 440 25.74 1.85 -5.24
C GLY A 440 24.47 1.01 -5.13
N SER A 441 23.37 1.45 -5.75
CA SER A 441 22.11 0.70 -5.80
C SER A 441 22.23 -0.50 -6.76
N THR A 442 21.46 -1.56 -6.49
CA THR A 442 21.39 -2.74 -7.37
C THR A 442 19.95 -3.18 -7.61
N ARG A 443 19.72 -3.86 -8.74
CA ARG A 443 18.45 -4.53 -9.03
C ARG A 443 18.52 -6.01 -8.63
N PHE A 444 17.38 -6.70 -8.64
CA PHE A 444 17.37 -8.16 -8.56
C PHE A 444 18.18 -8.76 -9.73
N PRO A 445 19.07 -9.75 -9.49
CA PRO A 445 20.04 -10.19 -10.49
C PRO A 445 19.45 -11.05 -11.60
N GLU A 446 18.32 -11.73 -11.35
CA GLU A 446 17.73 -12.69 -12.26
C GLU A 446 16.40 -12.18 -12.87
N ARG A 447 15.82 -12.95 -13.80
CA ARG A 447 14.50 -12.69 -14.40
C ARG A 447 13.63 -13.92 -14.14
N ARG A 448 12.53 -13.75 -13.41
CA ARG A 448 11.60 -14.82 -13.03
C ARG A 448 10.24 -14.62 -13.70
N ASN A 449 9.48 -15.71 -13.80
CA ASN A 449 8.12 -15.71 -14.32
C ASN A 449 7.14 -16.08 -13.21
N ALA A 450 5.92 -15.53 -13.28
CA ALA A 450 4.83 -15.90 -12.38
C ALA A 450 4.20 -17.26 -12.74
N HIS A 451 4.60 -17.84 -13.88
CA HIS A 451 4.09 -19.11 -14.38
C HIS A 451 5.24 -19.97 -14.92
N ALA A 452 5.02 -21.28 -14.94
CA ALA A 452 5.87 -22.23 -15.66
C ALA A 452 5.06 -23.02 -16.71
N THR A 453 5.75 -23.53 -17.72
CA THR A 453 5.15 -24.40 -18.75
C THR A 453 4.94 -25.80 -18.18
N LEU A 454 3.69 -26.22 -18.03
CA LEU A 454 3.35 -27.60 -17.66
C LEU A 454 3.37 -28.53 -18.89
N SER A 455 2.85 -28.06 -20.02
CA SER A 455 2.91 -28.79 -21.29
C SER A 455 2.81 -27.85 -22.49
N GLU A 456 3.46 -28.21 -23.59
CA GLU A 456 3.33 -27.51 -24.87
C GLU A 456 2.25 -28.19 -25.73
N LEU A 457 1.30 -27.38 -26.23
CA LEU A 457 0.17 -27.84 -27.03
C LEU A 457 0.38 -27.63 -28.54
N THR A 458 1.45 -26.92 -28.91
CA THR A 458 1.87 -26.64 -30.28
C THR A 458 3.40 -26.66 -30.36
N GLY A 459 3.95 -26.80 -31.58
CA GLY A 459 5.32 -26.35 -31.82
C GLY A 459 5.41 -24.81 -31.82
N ASN A 460 6.60 -24.29 -32.18
CA ASN A 460 6.77 -22.85 -32.37
C ASN A 460 5.82 -22.38 -33.49
N LEU A 461 4.98 -21.41 -33.16
CA LEU A 461 4.03 -20.81 -34.08
C LEU A 461 4.68 -19.77 -34.99
N VAL A 462 5.86 -19.25 -34.62
CA VAL A 462 6.58 -18.21 -35.36
C VAL A 462 7.49 -18.82 -36.41
N VAL A 463 7.40 -18.33 -37.65
CA VAL A 463 8.30 -18.72 -38.74
C VAL A 463 9.51 -17.80 -38.82
N ASN A 464 10.69 -18.38 -39.08
CA ASN A 464 11.95 -17.67 -39.24
C ASN A 464 12.32 -16.80 -38.01
N GLY A 465 12.01 -17.27 -36.79
CA GLY A 465 12.30 -16.55 -35.54
C GLY A 465 13.74 -16.71 -35.03
N THR A 466 14.50 -17.70 -35.53
CA THR A 466 15.92 -17.94 -35.16
C THR A 466 16.91 -17.12 -36.00
N PHE A 467 16.45 -16.51 -37.10
CA PHE A 467 17.25 -15.67 -37.99
C PHE A 467 18.62 -16.25 -38.41
N ASP A 468 18.77 -17.57 -38.49
CA ASP A 468 20.07 -18.23 -38.75
C ASP A 468 20.72 -17.80 -40.09
N THR A 469 19.90 -17.47 -41.09
CA THR A 469 20.40 -17.19 -42.46
C THR A 469 19.86 -15.90 -43.10
N ASN A 470 18.71 -15.39 -42.67
CA ASN A 470 18.06 -14.20 -43.22
C ASN A 470 16.98 -13.68 -42.25
N VAL A 471 16.34 -12.57 -42.60
CA VAL A 471 15.17 -12.00 -41.90
C VAL A 471 13.96 -11.92 -42.84
N ASP A 472 13.89 -12.80 -43.83
CA ASP A 472 12.91 -12.72 -44.91
C ASP A 472 11.48 -12.72 -44.35
N GLY A 473 10.70 -11.76 -44.84
CA GLY A 473 9.31 -11.55 -44.47
C GLY A 473 9.10 -10.80 -43.14
N TRP A 474 10.12 -10.70 -42.29
CA TRP A 474 10.07 -9.79 -41.14
C TRP A 474 10.21 -8.35 -41.59
N GLY A 475 9.33 -7.49 -41.07
CA GLY A 475 9.29 -6.10 -41.45
C GLY A 475 8.11 -5.40 -40.81
N GLY A 476 7.88 -4.15 -41.17
CA GLY A 476 6.86 -3.37 -40.50
C GLY A 476 6.69 -1.99 -41.10
N TRP A 477 5.99 -1.15 -40.35
CA TRP A 477 5.76 0.25 -40.69
C TRP A 477 6.33 1.12 -39.57
N PRO A 478 6.96 2.28 -39.87
CA PRO A 478 6.96 3.01 -41.15
C PRO A 478 7.95 2.52 -42.19
N THR A 479 7.78 2.95 -43.45
CA THR A 479 8.58 2.51 -44.60
C THR A 479 10.05 2.95 -44.54
N ASN A 480 10.41 3.91 -43.68
CA ASN A 480 11.79 4.30 -43.43
C ASN A 480 12.47 3.44 -42.33
N ALA A 481 11.72 2.62 -41.61
CA ALA A 481 12.27 1.63 -40.70
C ALA A 481 12.84 0.43 -41.47
N THR A 482 13.81 -0.25 -40.90
CA THR A 482 14.49 -1.38 -41.53
C THR A 482 14.58 -2.56 -40.59
N ALA A 483 14.26 -3.76 -41.09
CA ALA A 483 14.67 -5.04 -40.53
C ALA A 483 15.78 -5.63 -41.42
N THR A 484 16.95 -5.89 -40.85
CA THR A 484 18.11 -6.42 -41.60
C THR A 484 18.77 -7.55 -40.84
N HIS A 485 19.27 -8.56 -41.54
CA HIS A 485 20.05 -9.64 -40.92
C HIS A 485 21.41 -9.13 -40.42
N ASN A 486 21.84 -9.63 -39.26
CA ASN A 486 23.11 -9.26 -38.63
C ASN A 486 23.77 -10.49 -38.00
N THR A 487 25.07 -10.66 -38.17
CA THR A 487 25.83 -11.81 -37.63
C THR A 487 26.85 -11.43 -36.56
N ASN A 488 26.83 -10.18 -36.09
CA ASN A 488 27.80 -9.64 -35.13
C ASN A 488 27.24 -9.55 -33.71
N TYR A 489 25.93 -9.76 -33.53
CA TYR A 489 25.20 -9.66 -32.27
C TYR A 489 24.40 -10.93 -32.01
N LEU A 490 24.11 -11.19 -30.74
CA LEU A 490 23.38 -12.37 -30.26
C LEU A 490 24.06 -13.67 -30.70
N ASP A 491 23.37 -14.58 -31.39
CA ASP A 491 23.92 -15.86 -31.83
C ASP A 491 24.57 -15.72 -33.23
N ASN A 492 24.50 -16.75 -34.07
CA ASN A 492 25.16 -16.75 -35.40
C ASN A 492 24.31 -16.11 -36.52
N GLY A 493 23.29 -15.34 -36.15
CA GLY A 493 22.40 -14.60 -37.05
C GLY A 493 21.20 -14.06 -36.29
N CYS A 494 20.94 -12.75 -36.35
CA CYS A 494 19.84 -12.10 -35.67
C CYS A 494 19.18 -11.01 -36.53
N LEU A 495 18.00 -10.56 -36.12
CA LEU A 495 17.31 -9.42 -36.74
C LEU A 495 17.76 -8.12 -36.08
N ARG A 496 18.26 -7.19 -36.89
CA ARG A 496 18.49 -5.80 -36.50
C ARG A 496 17.29 -4.95 -36.89
N ALA A 497 16.56 -4.46 -35.89
CA ALA A 497 15.47 -3.50 -36.05
C ALA A 497 16.02 -2.08 -35.90
N ASN A 498 15.65 -1.16 -36.80
CA ASN A 498 16.13 0.22 -36.73
C ASN A 498 15.13 1.21 -37.32
N LEU A 499 14.70 2.21 -36.53
CA LEU A 499 13.95 3.38 -36.97
C LEU A 499 14.84 4.63 -36.92
N PRO A 500 15.48 5.03 -38.04
CA PRO A 500 16.55 6.02 -37.99
C PRO A 500 16.08 7.46 -37.66
N ASN A 501 14.79 7.77 -37.79
CA ASN A 501 14.19 9.07 -37.48
C ASN A 501 12.65 9.00 -37.55
N ASN A 502 11.99 10.05 -37.06
CA ASN A 502 10.53 10.20 -37.06
C ASN A 502 9.95 10.91 -38.30
N SER A 503 10.63 10.92 -39.44
CA SER A 503 10.16 11.67 -40.63
C SER A 503 8.86 11.15 -41.23
N VAL A 504 8.53 9.87 -41.01
CA VAL A 504 7.28 9.24 -41.45
C VAL A 504 6.35 9.00 -40.26
N TYR A 505 6.89 8.40 -39.19
CA TYR A 505 6.18 8.17 -37.93
C TYR A 505 7.18 7.98 -36.79
N ASP A 506 6.73 8.13 -35.55
CA ASP A 506 7.57 8.11 -34.36
C ASP A 506 7.81 6.72 -33.77
N THR A 507 7.02 5.71 -34.14
CA THR A 507 7.21 4.32 -33.69
C THR A 507 7.38 3.35 -34.86
N TYR A 508 8.18 2.30 -34.67
CA TYR A 508 8.32 1.19 -35.62
C TYR A 508 7.61 -0.06 -35.11
N SER A 509 6.56 -0.48 -35.82
CA SER A 509 5.82 -1.72 -35.57
C SER A 509 6.38 -2.85 -36.45
N LEU A 510 7.42 -3.53 -35.96
CA LEU A 510 7.99 -4.73 -36.55
C LEU A 510 7.05 -5.93 -36.32
N ARG A 511 6.83 -6.75 -37.35
CA ARG A 511 5.93 -7.90 -37.31
C ARG A 511 6.54 -9.16 -37.91
N SER A 512 6.08 -10.31 -37.44
CA SER A 512 6.39 -11.62 -38.04
C SER A 512 5.77 -11.76 -39.44
N PRO A 513 6.35 -12.58 -40.32
CA PRO A 513 5.85 -12.83 -41.68
C PRO A 513 4.55 -13.64 -41.73
N ASP A 514 4.34 -14.46 -40.71
CA ASP A 514 3.27 -15.43 -40.59
C ASP A 514 2.19 -14.94 -39.61
N ASP A 515 0.94 -15.26 -39.95
CA ASP A 515 -0.20 -15.24 -39.04
C ASP A 515 -0.53 -16.66 -38.55
N PHE A 516 -0.97 -16.75 -37.30
CA PHE A 516 -1.34 -18.02 -36.68
C PHE A 516 -2.59 -17.90 -35.81
N PRO A 517 -3.38 -18.98 -35.66
CA PRO A 517 -4.59 -18.95 -34.85
C PRO A 517 -4.28 -18.83 -33.35
N ILE A 518 -4.89 -17.84 -32.71
CA ILE A 518 -5.00 -17.72 -31.26
C ILE A 518 -6.43 -18.06 -30.78
N GLN A 519 -6.56 -18.46 -29.52
CA GLN A 519 -7.81 -18.95 -28.95
C GLN A 519 -8.12 -18.28 -27.60
N ASN A 520 -9.37 -17.82 -27.46
CA ASN A 520 -9.84 -17.18 -26.23
C ASN A 520 -9.70 -18.14 -25.04
N GLY A 521 -9.16 -17.65 -23.92
CA GLY A 521 -8.91 -18.41 -22.71
C GLY A 521 -7.70 -19.34 -22.77
N SER A 522 -7.00 -19.46 -23.92
CA SER A 522 -5.78 -20.26 -24.02
C SER A 522 -4.55 -19.48 -23.58
N TRP A 523 -3.61 -20.19 -22.96
CA TRP A 523 -2.32 -19.65 -22.54
C TRP A 523 -1.25 -19.79 -23.64
N TYR A 524 -0.39 -18.79 -23.70
CA TYR A 524 0.73 -18.71 -24.63
C TYR A 524 2.00 -18.34 -23.87
N ARG A 525 3.11 -18.96 -24.27
CA ARG A 525 4.46 -18.58 -23.86
C ARG A 525 5.15 -17.91 -25.03
N MET A 526 5.71 -16.72 -24.80
CA MET A 526 6.59 -16.04 -25.75
C MET A 526 8.03 -16.05 -25.23
N ARG A 527 8.99 -16.36 -26.11
CA ARG A 527 10.43 -16.29 -25.83
C ARG A 527 11.16 -15.51 -26.92
N PHE A 528 12.23 -14.82 -26.55
CA PHE A 528 13.17 -14.20 -27.49
C PHE A 528 14.43 -13.72 -26.78
N SER A 529 15.52 -13.60 -27.52
CA SER A 529 16.75 -12.95 -27.09
C SER A 529 16.79 -11.50 -27.57
N LEU A 530 17.26 -10.58 -26.71
CA LEU A 530 17.26 -9.15 -26.97
C LEU A 530 18.58 -8.50 -26.56
N HIS A 531 19.08 -7.57 -27.39
CA HIS A 531 20.30 -6.80 -27.12
C HIS A 531 20.25 -5.43 -27.84
N SER A 532 20.93 -4.41 -27.33
CA SER A 532 21.22 -3.16 -28.05
C SER A 532 22.55 -2.58 -27.55
N ASN A 533 23.05 -1.49 -28.13
CA ASN A 533 24.20 -0.78 -27.53
C ASN A 533 23.76 0.33 -26.57
N ASP A 534 22.50 0.78 -26.70
CA ASP A 534 21.92 1.87 -25.93
C ASP A 534 20.74 1.36 -25.10
N HIS A 535 20.39 2.09 -24.03
CA HIS A 535 19.20 1.79 -23.24
C HIS A 535 17.92 2.16 -23.98
N GLY A 536 16.91 1.30 -23.91
CA GLY A 536 15.59 1.61 -24.46
C GLY A 536 14.58 0.51 -24.18
N PHE A 537 13.41 0.63 -24.79
CA PHE A 537 12.28 -0.27 -24.61
C PHE A 537 11.70 -0.73 -25.94
N VAL A 538 11.21 -1.97 -25.94
CA VAL A 538 10.37 -2.52 -26.99
C VAL A 538 9.10 -3.07 -26.35
N LEU A 539 7.93 -2.70 -26.87
CA LEU A 539 6.67 -3.38 -26.56
C LEU A 539 6.64 -4.67 -27.37
N ALA A 540 6.71 -5.81 -26.69
CA ALA A 540 6.69 -7.14 -27.30
C ALA A 540 5.36 -7.84 -27.02
N GLY A 541 4.72 -8.39 -28.06
CA GLY A 541 3.38 -8.94 -27.91
C GLY A 541 2.82 -9.59 -29.17
N LEU A 542 1.50 -9.79 -29.17
CA LEU A 542 0.74 -10.30 -30.30
C LEU A 542 -0.33 -9.30 -30.74
N LYS A 543 -0.43 -9.08 -32.05
CA LYS A 543 -1.50 -8.28 -32.68
C LYS A 543 -2.51 -9.19 -33.36
N GLY A 544 -3.78 -9.08 -33.01
CA GLY A 544 -4.87 -9.77 -33.72
C GLY A 544 -5.16 -9.09 -35.06
N LEU A 545 -5.40 -9.87 -36.12
CA LEU A 545 -5.75 -9.33 -37.43
C LEU A 545 -7.10 -8.58 -37.41
N SER A 546 -8.03 -8.97 -36.54
CA SER A 546 -9.28 -8.22 -36.32
C SER A 546 -9.05 -6.84 -35.67
N GLN A 547 -7.92 -6.66 -34.97
CA GLN A 547 -7.53 -5.43 -34.27
C GLN A 547 -6.46 -4.64 -35.03
N PHE A 548 -6.06 -5.07 -36.22
CA PHE A 548 -4.84 -4.60 -36.90
C PHE A 548 -4.80 -3.08 -37.18
N MET A 549 -5.97 -2.46 -37.33
CA MET A 549 -6.12 -1.02 -37.57
C MET A 549 -6.32 -0.19 -36.29
N GLY A 550 -6.51 -0.85 -35.14
CA GLY A 550 -6.76 -0.22 -33.86
C GLY A 550 -5.52 -0.22 -32.95
N PRO A 551 -5.56 0.51 -31.83
CA PRO A 551 -4.49 0.50 -30.82
C PRO A 551 -4.46 -0.79 -29.98
N GLU A 552 -5.47 -1.64 -30.06
CA GLU A 552 -5.61 -2.80 -29.16
C GLU A 552 -4.69 -3.96 -29.57
N GLU A 553 -3.94 -4.49 -28.61
CA GLU A 553 -3.15 -5.71 -28.76
C GLU A 553 -3.88 -6.90 -28.12
N VAL A 554 -3.57 -8.12 -28.56
CA VAL A 554 -4.00 -9.34 -27.85
C VAL A 554 -3.35 -9.37 -26.48
N TYR A 555 -2.06 -9.03 -26.46
CA TYR A 555 -1.23 -8.85 -25.29
C TYR A 555 0.01 -8.10 -25.72
N GLU A 556 0.53 -7.22 -24.85
CA GLU A 556 1.84 -6.61 -25.00
C GLU A 556 2.51 -6.45 -23.64
N ARG A 557 3.84 -6.41 -23.66
CA ARG A 557 4.66 -6.13 -22.49
C ARG A 557 5.81 -5.22 -22.88
N MET A 558 6.06 -4.19 -22.07
CA MET A 558 7.25 -3.36 -22.19
C MET A 558 8.48 -4.13 -21.71
N ILE A 559 9.47 -4.27 -22.58
CA ILE A 559 10.70 -5.03 -22.34
C ILE A 559 11.89 -4.11 -22.54
N PRO A 560 12.78 -3.95 -21.54
CA PRO A 560 13.97 -3.13 -21.69
C PRO A 560 15.03 -3.84 -22.52
N PHE A 561 15.82 -3.07 -23.25
CA PHE A 561 17.07 -3.50 -23.87
C PHE A 561 18.23 -2.57 -23.48
N SER A 562 19.44 -3.12 -23.56
CA SER A 562 20.73 -2.46 -23.35
C SER A 562 21.83 -3.35 -23.95
N ASP A 563 23.08 -3.02 -23.67
CA ASP A 563 24.29 -3.82 -23.94
C ASP A 563 24.34 -5.19 -23.22
N GLU A 564 23.42 -5.45 -22.30
CA GLU A 564 23.21 -6.76 -21.72
C GLU A 564 22.32 -7.60 -22.66
N ARG A 565 22.82 -8.77 -23.09
CA ARG A 565 21.99 -9.80 -23.73
C ARG A 565 20.94 -10.30 -22.74
N ARG A 566 19.67 -10.22 -23.13
CA ARG A 566 18.53 -10.68 -22.33
C ARG A 566 17.89 -11.89 -23.00
N GLU A 567 17.63 -12.91 -22.20
CA GLU A 567 16.69 -13.97 -22.56
C GLU A 567 15.36 -13.66 -21.91
N ILE A 568 14.36 -13.37 -22.74
CA ILE A 568 13.02 -12.98 -22.30
C ILE A 568 12.12 -14.18 -22.46
N GLU A 569 11.37 -14.46 -21.40
CA GLU A 569 10.24 -15.38 -21.40
C GLU A 569 9.09 -14.70 -20.68
N PHE A 570 7.88 -14.79 -21.19
CA PHE A 570 6.69 -14.46 -20.44
C PHE A 570 5.47 -15.24 -20.92
N TYR A 571 4.44 -15.24 -20.08
CA TYR A 571 3.18 -15.94 -20.30
C TYR A 571 2.03 -14.95 -20.35
N PHE A 572 1.05 -15.23 -21.20
CA PHE A 572 -0.19 -14.47 -21.27
C PHE A 572 -1.35 -15.37 -21.69
N GLN A 573 -2.54 -15.04 -21.21
CA GLN A 573 -3.78 -15.66 -21.65
C GLN A 573 -4.43 -14.77 -22.72
N SER A 574 -4.83 -15.35 -23.85
CA SER A 574 -5.52 -14.57 -24.88
C SER A 574 -6.98 -14.35 -24.50
N GLY A 575 -7.45 -13.10 -24.59
CA GLY A 575 -8.86 -12.74 -24.43
C GLY A 575 -9.72 -12.87 -25.69
N LEU A 576 -9.15 -13.33 -26.82
CA LEU A 576 -9.85 -13.43 -28.10
C LEU A 576 -9.43 -14.66 -28.92
N SER A 577 -10.30 -15.07 -29.86
CA SER A 577 -9.95 -16.04 -30.90
C SER A 577 -9.81 -15.32 -32.23
N ASP A 578 -8.64 -15.38 -32.86
CA ASP A 578 -8.30 -14.63 -34.07
C ASP A 578 -7.13 -15.28 -34.81
N GLN A 579 -6.77 -14.78 -35.99
CA GLN A 579 -5.40 -14.87 -36.48
C GLN A 579 -4.57 -13.75 -35.85
N ALA A 580 -3.33 -14.03 -35.46
CA ALA A 580 -2.44 -13.03 -34.88
C ALA A 580 -1.05 -13.12 -35.46
N VAL A 581 -0.32 -12.00 -35.38
CA VAL A 581 1.11 -11.90 -35.70
C VAL A 581 1.87 -11.49 -34.45
N VAL A 582 3.14 -11.86 -34.36
CA VAL A 582 4.04 -11.27 -33.37
C VAL A 582 4.28 -9.81 -33.74
N GLN A 583 4.28 -8.94 -32.75
CA GLN A 583 4.57 -7.52 -32.93
C GLN A 583 5.57 -7.02 -31.89
N PHE A 584 6.54 -6.23 -32.38
CA PHE A 584 7.48 -5.48 -31.57
C PHE A 584 7.38 -3.99 -31.93
N VAL A 585 7.20 -3.12 -30.94
CA VAL A 585 7.06 -1.68 -31.15
C VAL A 585 8.11 -0.91 -30.36
N ASN A 586 8.94 -0.11 -31.04
CA ASN A 586 9.91 0.79 -30.41
C ASN A 586 9.78 2.23 -30.94
N ASN A 587 10.24 3.20 -30.15
CA ASN A 587 10.21 4.62 -30.52
C ASN A 587 11.50 5.04 -31.25
N TRP A 588 11.43 6.05 -32.12
CA TRP A 588 12.59 6.60 -32.82
C TRP A 588 13.67 7.19 -31.90
N THR A 589 13.33 7.56 -30.66
CA THR A 589 14.31 8.00 -29.65
C THR A 589 15.10 6.82 -29.06
N GLU A 590 14.61 5.60 -29.23
CA GLU A 590 15.22 4.34 -28.80
C GLU A 590 15.24 3.40 -30.01
N PRO A 591 15.94 3.80 -31.09
CA PRO A 591 15.58 3.41 -32.44
C PRO A 591 15.98 1.98 -32.81
N LEU A 592 16.90 1.39 -32.05
CA LEU A 592 17.68 0.24 -32.48
C LEU A 592 17.75 -0.84 -31.41
N TYR A 593 17.44 -2.07 -31.82
CA TYR A 593 17.67 -3.28 -31.04
C TYR A 593 17.93 -4.47 -31.98
N TYR A 594 18.51 -5.51 -31.41
CA TYR A 594 18.76 -6.81 -32.03
C TYR A 594 17.86 -7.85 -31.37
N LEU A 595 17.23 -8.68 -32.18
CA LEU A 595 16.25 -9.67 -31.77
C LEU A 595 16.65 -11.03 -32.35
N ASP A 596 16.55 -12.08 -31.52
CA ASP A 596 16.83 -13.45 -31.93
C ASP A 596 15.91 -14.44 -31.21
N ASN A 597 15.89 -15.70 -31.67
CA ASN A 597 15.19 -16.82 -31.05
C ASN A 597 13.71 -16.53 -30.69
N VAL A 598 12.96 -15.89 -31.60
CA VAL A 598 11.55 -15.55 -31.35
C VAL A 598 10.67 -16.79 -31.45
N GLU A 599 10.03 -17.13 -30.33
CA GLU A 599 9.15 -18.28 -30.23
C GLU A 599 7.82 -17.91 -29.59
N VAL A 600 6.74 -18.50 -30.10
CA VAL A 600 5.42 -18.47 -29.46
C VAL A 600 4.84 -19.88 -29.47
N HIS A 601 4.50 -20.39 -28.30
CA HIS A 601 3.89 -21.70 -28.13
C HIS A 601 2.57 -21.55 -27.37
N ARG A 602 1.54 -22.27 -27.80
CA ARG A 602 0.35 -22.46 -26.95
C ARG A 602 0.69 -23.51 -25.89
N VAL A 603 0.41 -23.21 -24.63
CA VAL A 603 0.83 -24.02 -23.50
C VAL A 603 -0.30 -24.21 -22.50
N THR A 604 -0.16 -25.20 -21.62
CA THR A 604 -0.81 -25.18 -20.31
C THR A 604 0.22 -24.68 -19.28
N VAL A 605 -0.22 -23.84 -18.35
CA VAL A 605 0.66 -23.27 -17.32
C VAL A 605 0.36 -23.83 -15.93
N GLU A 606 1.35 -23.75 -15.05
CA GLU A 606 1.17 -23.78 -13.60
C GLU A 606 1.54 -22.41 -13.03
N ASP A 607 0.78 -21.95 -12.03
CA ASP A 607 1.09 -20.74 -11.28
C ASP A 607 2.22 -21.02 -10.29
N LEU A 608 3.18 -20.11 -10.21
CA LEU A 608 4.28 -20.18 -9.25
C LEU A 608 3.98 -19.22 -8.10
N ASP A 609 3.97 -19.75 -6.87
CA ASP A 609 3.82 -18.90 -5.69
C ASP A 609 5.13 -18.12 -5.46
N PRO A 610 5.14 -16.78 -5.58
CA PRO A 610 6.34 -15.98 -5.37
C PRO A 610 6.94 -16.17 -3.97
N ASN A 611 6.12 -16.52 -2.97
CA ASN A 611 6.58 -16.70 -1.59
C ASN A 611 7.43 -17.96 -1.38
N GLU A 612 7.45 -18.90 -2.34
CA GLU A 612 8.34 -20.07 -2.27
C GLU A 612 9.81 -19.71 -2.56
N ASP A 613 10.02 -18.66 -3.34
CA ASP A 613 11.33 -18.22 -3.83
C ASP A 613 11.77 -16.87 -3.27
N HIS A 614 10.85 -16.08 -2.73
CA HIS A 614 11.09 -14.73 -2.23
C HIS A 614 10.50 -14.59 -0.83
N VAL A 615 11.36 -14.49 0.19
CA VAL A 615 10.94 -14.56 1.59
C VAL A 615 11.43 -13.33 2.37
N LEU A 616 10.51 -12.70 3.09
CA LEU A 616 10.82 -11.75 4.14
C LEU A 616 10.88 -12.47 5.49
N LEU A 617 12.05 -12.49 6.11
CA LEU A 617 12.22 -12.87 7.50
C LEU A 617 12.15 -11.61 8.35
N TYR A 618 11.40 -11.64 9.45
CA TYR A 618 11.26 -10.49 10.33
C TYR A 618 10.97 -10.94 11.76
N ASN A 619 11.38 -10.13 12.73
CA ASN A 619 11.32 -10.48 14.14
C ASN A 619 10.51 -9.47 14.95
N GLU A 620 9.26 -9.81 15.25
CA GLU A 620 8.37 -9.00 16.12
C GLU A 620 8.74 -9.11 17.61
N ALA A 621 9.60 -10.05 18.00
CA ALA A 621 9.93 -10.26 19.41
C ALA A 621 10.94 -9.22 19.92
N GLU A 622 10.88 -8.95 21.23
CA GLU A 622 11.82 -8.08 21.95
C GLU A 622 13.23 -8.67 22.11
N THR A 623 13.43 -9.92 21.67
CA THR A 623 14.71 -10.62 21.75
C THR A 623 15.11 -11.13 20.37
N SER A 624 16.42 -11.25 20.12
CA SER A 624 16.90 -11.78 18.85
C SER A 624 16.37 -13.18 18.59
N GLN A 625 15.85 -13.41 17.38
CA GLN A 625 15.31 -14.71 16.95
C GLN A 625 16.17 -15.30 15.84
N SER A 626 16.21 -16.62 15.77
CA SER A 626 16.90 -17.36 14.70
C SER A 626 15.88 -18.07 13.83
N PHE A 627 15.89 -17.74 12.54
CA PHE A 627 14.98 -18.26 11.54
C PHE A 627 15.71 -19.32 10.71
N PRO A 628 15.32 -20.61 10.80
CA PRO A 628 15.95 -21.65 10.01
C PRO A 628 15.65 -21.45 8.53
N VAL A 629 16.67 -21.66 7.69
CA VAL A 629 16.57 -21.53 6.23
C VAL A 629 17.13 -22.81 5.61
N VAL A 630 16.32 -23.48 4.79
CA VAL A 630 16.66 -24.74 4.11
C VAL A 630 16.70 -24.51 2.62
N GLY A 631 17.78 -24.95 1.96
CA GLY A 631 18.01 -24.76 0.53
C GLY A 631 19.13 -23.77 0.26
N SER A 632 19.25 -23.36 -1.00
CA SER A 632 20.23 -22.37 -1.45
C SER A 632 19.57 -21.00 -1.56
N TRP A 633 19.96 -20.10 -0.67
CA TRP A 633 19.40 -18.76 -0.56
C TRP A 633 20.50 -17.71 -0.62
N GLU A 634 20.17 -16.51 -1.09
CA GLU A 634 21.00 -15.32 -1.01
C GLU A 634 20.22 -14.18 -0.36
N ASP A 635 20.93 -13.26 0.30
CA ASP A 635 20.38 -11.98 0.74
C ASP A 635 20.37 -10.96 -0.41
N VAL A 636 19.78 -9.78 -0.17
CA VAL A 636 19.72 -8.69 -1.16
C VAL A 636 21.07 -8.07 -1.54
N ASN A 637 22.16 -8.50 -0.91
CA ASN A 637 23.52 -8.12 -1.25
C ASN A 637 24.27 -9.24 -2.00
N GLY A 638 23.59 -10.35 -2.33
CA GLY A 638 24.18 -11.51 -3.01
C GLY A 638 25.02 -12.40 -2.09
N ASN A 639 24.91 -12.26 -0.77
CA ASN A 639 25.62 -13.14 0.15
C ASN A 639 24.83 -14.44 0.36
N PRO A 640 25.46 -15.62 0.25
CA PRO A 640 24.79 -16.88 0.52
C PRO A 640 24.30 -16.97 1.97
N VAL A 641 23.04 -17.39 2.14
CA VAL A 641 22.38 -17.61 3.43
C VAL A 641 22.25 -19.11 3.68
N ASN A 642 22.91 -19.61 4.73
CA ASN A 642 22.97 -21.04 5.03
C ASN A 642 22.52 -21.34 6.47
N GLY A 643 21.64 -22.33 6.63
CA GLY A 643 21.24 -22.89 7.92
C GLY A 643 20.21 -22.04 8.68
N SER A 644 20.56 -20.79 9.03
CA SER A 644 19.65 -19.88 9.74
C SER A 644 20.06 -18.42 9.60
N VAL A 645 19.08 -17.51 9.63
CA VAL A 645 19.29 -16.06 9.77
C VAL A 645 18.92 -15.64 11.19
N THR A 646 19.83 -14.95 11.88
CA THR A 646 19.54 -14.36 13.19
C THR A 646 19.20 -12.89 13.02
N LEU A 647 18.01 -12.50 13.47
CA LEU A 647 17.52 -11.12 13.42
C LEU A 647 17.47 -10.53 14.82
N ALA A 648 17.90 -9.27 14.96
CA ALA A 648 17.69 -8.48 16.16
C ALA A 648 16.18 -8.21 16.38
N PRO A 649 15.77 -7.72 17.56
CA PRO A 649 14.39 -7.27 17.78
C PRO A 649 13.96 -6.27 16.72
N HIS A 650 12.77 -6.46 16.15
CA HIS A 650 12.17 -5.63 15.11
C HIS A 650 12.97 -5.48 13.80
N ALA A 651 14.01 -6.29 13.61
CA ALA A 651 14.77 -6.31 12.37
C ALA A 651 14.14 -7.27 11.35
N SER A 652 14.47 -7.06 10.08
CA SER A 652 14.08 -7.94 8.98
C SER A 652 15.22 -8.15 7.98
N ALA A 653 15.07 -9.21 7.19
CA ALA A 653 15.95 -9.52 6.07
C ALA A 653 15.14 -10.17 4.94
N CYS A 654 15.32 -9.68 3.71
CA CYS A 654 14.82 -10.34 2.52
C CYS A 654 15.84 -11.36 2.03
N ILE A 655 15.38 -12.55 1.70
CA ILE A 655 16.18 -13.61 1.07
C ILE A 655 15.46 -14.13 -0.18
N TYR A 656 16.22 -14.60 -1.15
CA TYR A 656 15.67 -15.26 -2.33
C TYR A 656 16.37 -16.56 -2.66
N ARG A 657 15.63 -17.48 -3.25
CA ARG A 657 16.13 -18.81 -3.62
C ARG A 657 16.97 -18.70 -4.89
N VAL A 658 18.20 -19.17 -4.80
CA VAL A 658 19.08 -19.28 -5.96
C VAL A 658 18.73 -20.55 -6.71
N ALA A 659 18.52 -20.45 -8.02
CA ALA A 659 18.32 -21.63 -8.85
C ALA A 659 19.59 -22.52 -8.76
N SER A 660 19.45 -23.79 -8.36
CA SER A 660 20.58 -24.71 -8.40
C SER A 660 21.11 -24.78 -9.83
N THR A 661 22.41 -24.58 -10.03
CA THR A 661 23.07 -24.67 -11.34
C THR A 661 22.82 -26.06 -11.95
N GLY A 662 21.77 -26.19 -12.76
CA GLY A 662 21.40 -27.47 -13.37
C GLY A 662 19.91 -27.69 -13.64
N ASN A 663 19.18 -26.73 -14.23
CA ASN A 663 18.22 -26.98 -15.33
C ASN A 663 17.52 -25.68 -15.76
N PRO A 664 17.59 -25.24 -17.03
CA PRO A 664 16.62 -24.30 -17.58
C PRO A 664 15.39 -25.12 -18.01
N GLY A 665 14.46 -25.34 -17.08
CA GLY A 665 13.22 -26.08 -17.35
C GLY A 665 13.09 -27.33 -16.49
N GLY A 666 12.18 -27.27 -15.52
CA GLY A 666 11.79 -28.42 -14.71
C GLY A 666 11.60 -28.02 -13.25
N GLY A 667 10.36 -27.72 -12.89
CA GLY A 667 9.93 -27.61 -11.50
C GLY A 667 10.28 -28.89 -10.74
N GLY A 668 11.34 -28.81 -9.95
CA GLY A 668 11.64 -29.79 -8.92
C GLY A 668 10.89 -29.39 -7.66
N GLY A 669 9.64 -29.86 -7.53
CA GLY A 669 8.83 -29.65 -6.34
C GLY A 669 9.60 -30.08 -5.08
N VAL A 670 10.05 -29.10 -4.30
CA VAL A 670 10.47 -29.32 -2.93
C VAL A 670 9.19 -29.25 -2.11
N VAL A 671 8.80 -30.39 -1.54
CA VAL A 671 7.71 -30.48 -0.56
C VAL A 671 8.10 -29.60 0.65
N GLY A 672 7.67 -28.35 0.64
CA GLY A 672 7.74 -27.46 1.79
C GLY A 672 6.72 -27.92 2.82
N THR A 673 7.19 -28.32 4.01
CA THR A 673 6.32 -28.45 5.18
C THR A 673 5.81 -27.06 5.55
N ALA A 674 4.54 -26.79 5.27
CA ALA A 674 3.81 -25.67 5.83
C ALA A 674 3.70 -25.85 7.35
N SER A 675 4.40 -25.04 8.13
CA SER A 675 4.05 -24.82 9.53
C SER A 675 2.94 -23.79 9.57
N ALA A 676 1.70 -24.25 9.70
CA ALA A 676 0.56 -23.38 10.01
C ALA A 676 0.82 -22.68 11.35
N ARG A 677 0.97 -21.35 11.34
CA ARG A 677 0.55 -20.56 12.51
C ARG A 677 -0.97 -20.48 12.42
N VAL A 678 -1.63 -21.33 13.20
CA VAL A 678 -3.03 -21.10 13.56
C VAL A 678 -3.02 -19.83 14.40
N PHE A 679 -3.37 -18.68 13.79
CA PHE A 679 -3.98 -17.63 14.56
C PHE A 679 -5.27 -18.21 15.09
N LEU A 680 -5.31 -18.48 16.40
CA LEU A 680 -6.55 -18.68 17.10
C LEU A 680 -7.24 -17.31 17.13
N GLY A 681 -7.77 -16.90 15.96
CA GLY A 681 -8.87 -15.96 15.91
C GLY A 681 -9.99 -16.62 16.70
N GLY A 682 -10.10 -16.20 17.97
CA GLY A 682 -11.29 -16.46 18.76
C GLY A 682 -12.51 -16.00 17.94
N PRO A 683 -13.67 -16.61 18.14
CA PRO A 683 -14.87 -16.19 17.44
C PRO A 683 -15.05 -14.68 17.61
N MET A 684 -15.09 -13.95 16.49
CA MET A 684 -15.77 -12.65 16.41
C MET A 684 -17.20 -12.90 16.88
N ASN A 685 -17.44 -12.64 18.17
CA ASN A 685 -18.78 -12.54 18.69
C ASN A 685 -19.37 -11.26 18.10
N TRP A 686 -20.07 -11.40 16.98
CA TRP A 686 -21.16 -10.51 16.64
C TRP A 686 -22.25 -10.74 17.69
N GLY A 687 -22.17 -10.00 18.79
CA GLY A 687 -23.11 -10.05 19.90
C GLY A 687 -23.42 -8.65 20.38
#